data_AF-A0A182TUM2-F1
#
_entry.id   AF-A0A182TUM2-F1
#
_cell.length_a   1.000
_cell.length_b   1.000
_cell.length_c   1.000
_cell.angle_alpha   90.00
_cell.angle_beta   90.00
_cell.angle_gamma   90.00
#
_symmetry.space_group_name_H-M   'P 1'
#
loop_
_entity.id
_entity.type
_entity.pdbx_description
1 polymer ?
#
loop_
_entity_poly.entity_id
_entity_poly.type
_entity_poly.pdbx_seq_one_letter_code
_entity_poly.pdbx_strand_id
1 'polypeptide(L)'
;MWGAYAYGRNAVYPDGDHGNALLSKFPILRHENLDVSIAGNEERGLLHSVLQVPGHDEVHAICVHLGLREAHRQQQLALLRDRVAGLPSEAPVIVAGDFNDWRQRADPVLAACGLREAFVEAHGAPARSFPARWPLLPLDRVYLRNASAHSPQVELLINGEAFFPRVFEAIEQARHEVLLETFIIFEDKVGQRLKEALLAAAARGVRVEATVDGYGTADLGERYVAELAAAGVNLRMFDPQPRRLGLRTNLFRRLHRKLVVVDGELGFIGGINFGADHLADYGEMAKQDYAVALRGPIVADLHRACRDLLAHAPEPPSPVPPPTPRQVGSSRLRLVLRDNAAHRNDIEEHYLEALRSARQRLVVANAYFFPGYRLLRELRNAARRGVKVTLIMQGMPDMPIVRLCSRLLYNYLLRDGVVIHEYCRRPLHGKVALVDSEWATVGSSNLDPLSLSLNLEANVVIRDAAFNRQLHDHLTQLAQQHCKAVTLQRITRGHWWRAPLIFLCFHFLRHFPALAGLLPAHSPRVEPVTPRALTVFFFCLVPVLLFLLVKNMDWDEVVRALSAYSAGTLALGLAACVASYATYCCFDLVGRHYTDHKLPAWQTFPVTFVCYAFNLNLSSWVGGIAMRYRLYSRLGLDVPTITQVLSLSLMTNWLGYMLLAGCVFALRLVELPENWKIGETGLQVIGVVLVALSLGYLAACRFARRRTWRIRQQELTLPSLRMALVQVGLGMLNWALMALLIYVLLPPQAFYPTVLGILLISSIAGVVTHIPAGLGVLEAVFIALMQHQFAKGTLLAALIGYRAIYFLLPLAVACVVYLVLERRARRLRRVDWREDKGEPAQAKG
;
A
#
# COMPACT_ATOMS: atom_id res chain seq x y z
N MET A 1 -1.78 21.27 18.49
CA MET A 1 -0.38 21.55 18.86
C MET A 1 -0.06 21.54 20.37
N TRP A 2 -0.82 22.23 21.23
CA TRP A 2 -0.66 22.21 22.69
C TRP A 2 -1.97 21.75 23.33
N GLY A 3 -1.95 20.61 24.00
CA GLY A 3 -3.17 20.02 24.58
C GLY A 3 -3.64 20.72 25.85
N ALA A 4 -2.75 21.48 26.50
CA ALA A 4 -3.03 22.23 27.71
C ALA A 4 -2.43 23.64 27.62
N TYR A 5 -3.15 24.61 28.17
CA TYR A 5 -2.67 25.98 28.32
C TYR A 5 -3.07 26.53 29.69
N ALA A 6 -2.29 27.49 30.16
CA ALA A 6 -2.61 28.32 31.33
C ALA A 6 -2.40 29.78 30.95
N TYR A 7 -3.26 30.66 31.46
CA TYR A 7 -3.16 32.10 31.23
C TYR A 7 -3.37 32.83 32.55
N GLY A 8 -2.36 33.62 32.94
CA GLY A 8 -2.39 34.48 34.11
C GLY A 8 -2.52 35.92 33.69
N ARG A 9 -3.67 36.55 33.98
CA ARG A 9 -3.89 37.98 33.72
C ARG A 9 -3.00 38.82 34.62
N ASN A 10 -2.20 39.69 34.03
CA ASN A 10 -1.36 40.63 34.77
C ASN A 10 -1.99 42.01 34.78
N ALA A 11 -2.57 42.47 33.67
CA ALA A 11 -3.25 43.76 33.63
C ALA A 11 -4.58 43.72 32.87
N VAL A 12 -5.59 44.44 33.39
CA VAL A 12 -6.96 44.46 32.85
C VAL A 12 -7.39 45.90 32.58
N TYR A 13 -7.81 46.18 31.35
CA TYR A 13 -8.30 47.48 30.87
C TYR A 13 -9.73 47.34 30.32
N PRO A 14 -10.47 48.44 30.10
CA PRO A 14 -11.85 48.38 29.60
C PRO A 14 -12.01 47.61 28.28
N ASP A 15 -11.01 47.68 27.39
CA ASP A 15 -11.05 47.08 26.04
C ASP A 15 -10.19 45.81 25.90
N GLY A 16 -9.64 45.24 26.99
CA GLY A 16 -8.86 44.00 26.93
C GLY A 16 -7.94 43.75 28.14
N ASP A 17 -7.22 42.64 28.10
CA ASP A 17 -6.25 42.25 29.14
C ASP A 17 -4.92 41.79 28.51
N HIS A 18 -3.84 41.82 29.29
CA HIS A 18 -2.60 41.13 28.94
C HIS A 18 -2.00 40.40 30.15
N GLY A 19 -1.18 39.39 29.88
CA GLY A 19 -0.70 38.49 30.91
C GLY A 19 0.32 37.48 30.43
N ASN A 20 0.69 36.58 31.34
CA ASN A 20 1.57 35.46 31.03
C ASN A 20 0.77 34.29 30.48
N ALA A 21 1.28 33.64 29.44
CA ALA A 21 0.67 32.44 28.88
C ALA A 21 1.69 31.30 28.87
N LEU A 22 1.26 30.12 29.30
CA LEU A 22 2.02 28.89 29.17
C LEU A 22 1.27 27.92 28.27
N LEU A 23 1.95 27.42 27.24
CA LEU A 23 1.45 26.41 26.31
C LEU A 23 2.25 25.13 26.50
N SER A 24 1.59 24.02 26.79
CA SER A 24 2.26 22.76 27.10
C SER A 24 1.75 21.61 26.24
N LYS A 25 2.68 20.73 25.83
CA LYS A 25 2.34 19.46 25.18
C LYS A 25 1.90 18.40 26.20
N PHE A 26 2.26 18.62 27.46
CA PHE A 26 1.89 17.77 28.58
C PHE A 26 0.72 18.38 29.36
N PRO A 27 -0.15 17.56 29.98
CA PRO A 27 -1.23 18.07 30.83
C PRO A 27 -0.71 19.03 31.91
N ILE A 28 -1.43 20.14 32.11
CA ILE A 28 -1.20 21.06 33.22
C ILE A 28 -2.12 20.61 34.36
N LEU A 29 -1.54 20.10 35.44
CA LEU A 29 -2.28 19.58 36.60
C LEU A 29 -2.93 20.71 37.41
N ARG A 30 -2.18 21.80 37.59
CA ARG A 30 -2.63 23.01 38.28
C ARG A 30 -1.81 24.20 37.81
N HIS A 31 -2.39 25.39 37.86
CA HIS A 31 -1.67 26.63 37.62
C HIS A 31 -2.20 27.74 38.55
N GLU A 32 -1.33 28.70 38.85
CA GLU A 32 -1.58 29.84 39.71
C GLU A 32 -0.86 31.06 39.14
N ASN A 33 -1.53 32.20 39.05
CA ASN A 33 -0.89 33.48 38.72
C ASN A 33 -0.66 34.28 39.99
N LEU A 34 0.60 34.46 40.36
CA LEU A 34 0.99 35.20 41.56
C LEU A 34 1.22 36.66 41.18
N ASP A 35 0.52 37.57 41.84
CA ASP A 35 0.77 39.00 41.71
C ASP A 35 2.10 39.38 42.37
N VAL A 36 2.99 40.00 41.58
CA VAL A 36 4.29 40.50 42.03
C VAL A 36 4.45 41.98 41.72
N SER A 37 3.34 42.70 41.65
CA SER A 37 3.32 44.15 41.41
C SER A 37 3.95 44.89 42.60
N ILE A 38 4.82 45.85 42.30
CA ILE A 38 5.42 46.77 43.28
C ILE A 38 4.77 48.14 43.04
N ALA A 39 4.30 48.80 44.12
CA ALA A 39 3.46 50.01 44.08
C ALA A 39 3.74 50.98 42.91
N GLY A 40 2.71 51.25 42.10
CA GLY A 40 2.79 52.07 40.88
C GLY A 40 1.88 51.56 39.74
N ASN A 41 2.14 51.98 38.50
CA ASN A 41 1.28 51.71 37.33
C ASN A 41 1.62 50.41 36.55
N GLU A 42 2.51 49.55 37.06
CA GLU A 42 2.98 48.36 36.34
C GLU A 42 2.53 47.07 37.05
N GLU A 43 1.39 46.53 36.66
CA GLU A 43 0.92 45.24 37.16
C GLU A 43 1.77 44.10 36.56
N ARG A 44 2.23 43.18 37.41
CA ARG A 44 3.17 42.10 37.05
C ARG A 44 2.76 40.80 37.73
N GLY A 45 2.96 39.69 37.03
CA GLY A 45 2.63 38.37 37.56
C GLY A 45 3.68 37.31 37.27
N LEU A 46 3.65 36.25 38.08
CA LEU A 46 4.38 35.00 37.88
C LEU A 46 3.35 33.88 37.67
N LEU A 47 3.22 33.38 36.44
CA LEU A 47 2.35 32.24 36.17
C LEU A 47 3.09 30.94 36.44
N HIS A 48 2.80 30.32 37.59
CA HIS A 48 3.35 29.03 37.96
C HIS A 48 2.39 27.91 37.55
N SER A 49 2.86 26.98 36.73
CA SER A 49 2.13 25.80 36.28
C SER A 49 2.87 24.52 36.67
N VAL A 50 2.13 23.48 37.06
CA VAL A 50 2.67 22.15 37.34
C VAL A 50 2.25 21.20 36.23
N LEU A 51 3.23 20.58 35.58
CA LEU A 51 3.07 19.76 34.38
C LEU A 51 3.23 18.28 34.72
N GLN A 52 2.39 17.44 34.13
CA GLN A 52 2.54 15.99 34.18
C GLN A 52 3.44 15.50 33.04
N VAL A 53 4.75 15.47 33.30
CA VAL A 53 5.73 15.01 32.32
C VAL A 53 6.02 13.52 32.56
N PRO A 54 5.86 12.63 31.57
CA PRO A 54 6.12 11.21 31.74
C PRO A 54 7.53 10.93 32.24
N GLY A 55 7.64 10.11 33.30
CA GLY A 55 8.91 9.82 33.97
C GLY A 55 9.25 10.77 35.13
N HIS A 56 8.39 11.76 35.43
CA HIS A 56 8.57 12.69 36.52
C HIS A 56 7.25 12.85 37.31
N ASP A 57 7.35 13.04 38.63
CA ASP A 57 6.18 13.26 39.47
C ASP A 57 5.52 14.62 39.18
N GLU A 58 6.30 15.70 39.28
CA GLU A 58 5.87 17.06 38.99
C GLU A 58 7.00 17.86 38.33
N VAL A 59 6.70 18.52 37.20
CA VAL A 59 7.61 19.49 36.58
C VAL A 59 7.01 20.88 36.73
N HIS A 60 7.76 21.80 37.33
CA HIS A 60 7.31 23.16 37.60
C HIS A 60 7.76 24.10 36.50
N ALA A 61 6.82 24.82 35.90
CA ALA A 61 7.11 25.83 34.88
C ALA A 61 6.56 27.19 35.33
N ILE A 62 7.43 28.19 35.45
CA ILE A 62 7.09 29.53 35.91
C ILE A 62 7.35 30.52 34.78
N CYS A 63 6.28 31.13 34.26
CA CYS A 63 6.37 32.20 33.27
C CYS A 63 6.39 33.56 33.95
N VAL A 64 7.38 34.40 33.63
CA VAL A 64 7.61 35.68 34.31
C VAL A 64 7.53 36.86 33.34
N HIS A 65 7.09 37.99 33.87
CA HIS A 65 7.22 39.30 33.25
C HIS A 65 7.63 40.24 34.38
N LEU A 66 8.87 40.71 34.38
CA LEU A 66 9.43 41.56 35.44
C LEU A 66 9.40 43.05 35.07
N GLY A 67 9.46 43.91 36.08
CA GLY A 67 9.36 45.37 35.94
C GLY A 67 10.53 46.00 35.18
N LEU A 68 10.24 47.16 34.59
CA LEU A 68 11.23 47.95 33.85
C LEU A 68 12.22 48.67 34.78
N ARG A 69 11.75 49.06 35.96
CA ARG A 69 12.56 49.71 37.00
C ARG A 69 13.40 48.68 37.76
N GLU A 70 14.71 48.90 37.81
CA GLU A 70 15.66 48.01 38.49
C GLU A 70 15.25 47.71 39.94
N ALA A 71 14.87 48.72 40.73
CA ALA A 71 14.49 48.52 42.13
C ALA A 71 13.27 47.59 42.29
N HIS A 72 12.27 47.73 41.41
CA HIS A 72 11.08 46.88 41.43
C HIS A 72 11.43 45.46 41.00
N ARG A 73 12.24 45.33 39.94
CA ARG A 73 12.72 44.03 39.45
C ARG A 73 13.51 43.26 40.50
N GLN A 74 14.37 43.91 41.27
CA GLN A 74 15.13 43.24 42.34
C GLN A 74 14.20 42.67 43.43
N GLN A 75 13.13 43.38 43.78
CA GLN A 75 12.12 42.87 44.72
C GLN A 75 11.34 41.70 44.12
N GLN A 76 10.98 41.78 42.83
CA GLN A 76 10.30 40.70 42.12
C GLN A 76 11.17 39.45 41.95
N LEU A 77 12.47 39.61 41.72
CA LEU A 77 13.44 38.52 41.69
C LEU A 77 13.56 37.84 43.06
N ALA A 78 13.47 38.59 44.16
CA ALA A 78 13.43 38.01 45.51
C ALA A 78 12.15 37.20 45.73
N LEU A 79 10.98 37.69 45.31
CA LEU A 79 9.72 36.95 45.37
C LEU A 79 9.76 35.66 44.53
N LEU A 80 10.33 35.72 43.32
CA LEU A 80 10.55 34.56 42.46
C LEU A 80 11.48 33.53 43.13
N ARG A 81 12.61 33.99 43.70
CA ARG A 81 13.53 33.14 44.44
C ARG A 81 12.82 32.43 45.60
N ASP A 82 12.04 33.15 46.39
CA ASP A 82 11.33 32.59 47.54
C ASP A 82 10.29 31.56 47.09
N ARG A 83 9.60 31.83 45.97
CA ARG A 83 8.68 30.87 45.35
C ARG A 83 9.38 29.59 44.93
N VAL A 84 10.56 29.69 44.29
CA VAL A 84 11.35 28.53 43.83
C VAL A 84 12.00 27.78 45.00
N ALA A 85 12.41 28.48 46.06
CA ALA A 85 12.97 27.88 47.27
C ALA A 85 11.92 27.06 48.04
N GLY A 86 10.63 27.42 47.94
CA GLY A 86 9.52 26.64 48.51
C GLY A 86 9.14 25.37 47.74
N LEU A 87 9.74 25.12 46.57
CA LEU A 87 9.49 23.90 45.78
C LEU A 87 10.43 22.76 46.22
N PRO A 88 10.05 21.48 46.07
CA PRO A 88 10.91 20.34 46.42
C PRO A 88 12.30 20.44 45.76
N SER A 89 13.35 20.11 46.49
CA SER A 89 14.75 20.31 46.06
C SER A 89 15.10 19.55 44.78
N GLU A 90 14.56 18.33 44.63
CA GLU A 90 14.78 17.44 43.48
C GLU A 90 13.83 17.71 42.31
N ALA A 91 12.81 18.55 42.49
CA ALA A 91 11.83 18.78 41.44
C ALA A 91 12.46 19.55 40.26
N PRO A 92 12.20 19.13 39.00
CA PRO A 92 12.56 19.90 37.83
C PRO A 92 11.79 21.23 37.78
N VAL A 93 12.52 22.34 37.63
CA VAL A 93 11.95 23.69 37.54
C VAL A 93 12.46 24.40 36.29
N ILE A 94 11.55 25.00 35.55
CA ILE A 94 11.80 25.84 34.38
C ILE A 94 11.24 27.22 34.69
N VAL A 95 12.06 28.26 34.64
CA VAL A 95 11.62 29.65 34.76
C VAL A 95 11.96 30.38 33.47
N ALA A 96 10.97 30.97 32.80
CA ALA A 96 11.20 31.63 31.52
C ALA A 96 10.30 32.86 31.34
N GLY A 97 10.78 33.83 30.57
CA GLY A 97 9.97 34.99 30.17
C GLY A 97 10.78 36.26 30.09
N ASP A 98 10.09 37.38 30.19
CA ASP A 98 10.69 38.71 30.14
C ASP A 98 11.23 39.09 31.51
N PHE A 99 12.56 39.15 31.62
CA PHE A 99 13.24 39.56 32.85
C PHE A 99 13.56 41.05 32.88
N ASN A 100 13.55 41.76 31.73
CA ASN A 100 14.04 43.14 31.61
C ASN A 100 15.46 43.35 32.20
N ASP A 101 16.27 42.30 32.37
CA ASP A 101 17.49 42.30 33.19
C ASP A 101 18.73 42.78 32.43
N TRP A 102 18.73 44.08 32.10
CA TRP A 102 19.78 44.73 31.31
C TRP A 102 21.17 44.68 31.96
N ARG A 103 21.23 44.58 33.30
CA ARG A 103 22.46 44.57 34.09
C ARG A 103 22.88 43.18 34.55
N GLN A 104 22.20 42.12 34.08
CA GLN A 104 22.49 40.72 34.41
C GLN A 104 22.57 40.46 35.92
N ARG A 105 21.65 41.07 36.69
CA ARG A 105 21.58 40.94 38.15
C ARG A 105 20.74 39.75 38.61
N ALA A 106 19.99 39.11 37.70
CA ALA A 106 19.15 37.97 38.04
C ALA A 106 19.96 36.70 38.34
N ASP A 107 21.10 36.47 37.66
CA ASP A 107 21.86 35.21 37.80
C ASP A 107 22.30 34.93 39.24
N PRO A 108 22.93 35.85 39.99
CA PRO A 108 23.36 35.56 41.37
C PRO A 108 22.19 35.29 42.31
N VAL A 109 21.06 35.97 42.10
CA VAL A 109 19.86 35.83 42.95
C VAL A 109 19.22 34.46 42.76
N LEU A 110 19.11 34.01 41.50
CA LEU A 110 18.48 32.74 41.17
C LEU A 110 19.43 31.54 41.35
N ALA A 111 20.75 31.73 41.18
CA ALA A 111 21.73 30.69 41.47
C ALA A 111 21.67 30.22 42.95
N ALA A 112 21.30 31.11 43.87
CA ALA A 112 21.11 30.78 45.29
C ALA A 112 20.02 29.73 45.54
N CYS A 113 19.08 29.52 44.61
CA CYS A 113 18.04 28.48 44.70
C CYS A 113 18.24 27.33 43.69
N GLY A 114 19.47 27.20 43.16
CA GLY A 114 19.86 26.11 42.26
C GLY A 114 19.49 26.31 40.79
N LEU A 115 18.94 27.48 40.42
CA LEU A 115 18.61 27.82 39.04
C LEU A 115 19.86 28.25 38.26
N ARG A 116 20.02 27.72 37.04
CA ARG A 116 21.09 28.07 36.10
C ARG A 116 20.51 28.57 34.79
N GLU A 117 21.12 29.59 34.20
CA GLU A 117 20.64 30.14 32.94
C GLU A 117 21.04 29.26 31.74
N ALA A 118 20.03 28.80 30.99
CA ALA A 118 20.16 27.77 29.98
C ALA A 118 21.02 28.18 28.77
N PHE A 119 20.95 29.44 28.34
CA PHE A 119 21.75 29.95 27.23
C PHE A 119 23.21 30.19 27.64
N VAL A 120 23.45 30.66 28.86
CA VAL A 120 24.80 30.79 29.42
C VAL A 120 25.46 29.41 29.51
N GLU A 121 24.73 28.39 29.99
CA GLU A 121 25.26 27.03 30.07
C GLU A 121 25.55 26.43 28.67
N ALA A 122 24.66 26.66 27.70
CA ALA A 122 24.79 26.08 26.36
C ALA A 122 25.73 26.87 25.41
N HIS A 123 25.84 28.19 25.59
CA HIS A 123 26.48 29.09 24.63
C HIS A 123 27.47 30.09 25.26
N GLY A 124 27.62 30.09 26.58
CA GLY A 124 28.53 30.98 27.31
C GLY A 124 28.04 32.41 27.52
N ALA A 125 26.85 32.77 27.00
CA ALA A 125 26.26 34.09 27.19
C ALA A 125 24.72 34.06 27.09
N PRO A 126 24.00 35.00 27.72
CA PRO A 126 22.54 35.10 27.58
C PRO A 126 22.11 35.38 26.13
N ALA A 127 20.93 34.90 25.77
CA ALA A 127 20.33 35.20 24.46
C ALA A 127 20.04 36.69 24.32
N ARG A 128 20.44 37.30 23.20
CA ARG A 128 19.94 38.63 22.80
C ARG A 128 18.60 38.42 22.11
N SER A 129 17.54 39.02 22.63
CA SER A 129 16.18 38.86 22.10
C SER A 129 15.47 40.18 21.79
N PHE A 130 16.02 41.32 22.26
CA PHE A 130 15.40 42.63 22.10
C PHE A 130 16.34 43.68 21.48
N PRO A 131 15.83 44.59 20.62
CA PRO A 131 14.50 44.55 19.99
C PRO A 131 14.38 43.39 19.00
N ALA A 132 13.18 42.82 18.83
CA ALA A 132 12.96 41.61 18.04
C ALA A 132 13.46 41.68 16.58
N ARG A 133 13.50 42.89 15.99
CA ARG A 133 14.04 43.10 14.63
C ARG A 133 15.57 43.12 14.57
N TRP A 134 16.23 43.46 15.68
CA TRP A 134 17.68 43.62 15.77
C TRP A 134 18.12 43.29 17.21
N PRO A 135 18.23 41.99 17.56
CA PRO A 135 18.43 41.57 18.94
C PRO A 135 19.82 41.98 19.46
N LEU A 136 19.85 42.99 20.33
CA LEU A 136 21.06 43.53 20.97
C LEU A 136 21.12 43.26 22.46
N LEU A 137 19.96 43.20 23.12
CA LEU A 137 19.81 43.15 24.56
C LEU A 137 19.14 41.84 25.01
N PRO A 138 19.55 41.27 26.16
CA PRO A 138 18.96 40.06 26.71
C PRO A 138 17.72 40.36 27.55
N LEU A 139 16.58 40.54 26.89
CA LEU A 139 15.28 40.74 27.54
C LEU A 139 14.77 39.42 28.13
N ASP A 140 14.76 38.38 27.30
CA ASP A 140 14.23 37.06 27.65
C ASP A 140 15.31 36.18 28.26
N ARG A 141 14.96 35.47 29.34
CA ARG A 141 15.87 34.53 30.02
C ARG A 141 15.18 33.19 30.26
N VAL A 142 15.96 32.12 30.32
CA VAL A 142 15.48 30.79 30.69
C VAL A 142 16.38 30.22 31.76
N TYR A 143 15.83 29.89 32.91
CA TYR A 143 16.53 29.26 34.01
C TYR A 143 16.00 27.85 34.27
N LEU A 144 16.91 26.94 34.62
CA LEU A 144 16.63 25.53 34.84
C LEU A 144 17.17 25.09 36.20
N ARG A 145 16.41 24.25 36.90
CA ARG A 145 16.85 23.48 38.09
C ARG A 145 16.45 22.03 37.88
N ASN A 146 17.36 21.09 38.11
CA ASN A 146 17.15 19.65 37.84
C ASN A 146 16.58 19.37 36.43
N ALA A 147 16.96 20.21 35.47
CA ALA A 147 16.56 20.13 34.07
C ALA A 147 17.72 20.64 33.21
N SER A 148 17.87 20.09 32.02
CA SER A 148 18.96 20.41 31.09
C SER A 148 18.42 20.57 29.67
N ALA A 149 19.05 21.46 28.91
CA ALA A 149 18.72 21.66 27.49
C ALA A 149 19.52 20.66 26.64
N HIS A 150 18.85 19.97 25.71
CA HIS A 150 19.50 19.02 24.81
C HIS A 150 19.09 19.27 23.37
N SER A 151 20.09 19.28 22.50
CA SER A 151 19.90 19.44 21.06
C SER A 151 20.02 18.07 20.38
N PRO A 152 19.00 17.66 19.60
CA PRO A 152 19.07 16.44 18.80
C PRO A 152 19.99 16.59 17.58
N GLN A 153 20.26 15.46 16.95
CA GLN A 153 21.00 15.35 15.70
C GLN A 153 20.07 14.84 14.59
N VAL A 154 20.28 15.35 13.36
CA VAL A 154 19.57 14.92 12.15
C VAL A 154 20.57 14.56 11.06
N GLU A 155 20.32 13.45 10.35
CA GLU A 155 21.07 13.01 9.18
C GLU A 155 20.11 12.83 8.00
N LEU A 156 20.43 13.41 6.84
CA LEU A 156 19.63 13.26 5.62
C LEU A 156 19.94 11.92 4.94
N LEU A 157 18.91 11.12 4.68
CA LEU A 157 18.98 9.86 3.95
C LEU A 157 18.25 9.98 2.62
N ILE A 158 18.97 9.76 1.52
CA ILE A 158 18.44 9.91 0.16
C ILE A 158 18.26 8.53 -0.46
N ASN A 159 17.03 8.23 -0.89
CA ASN A 159 16.61 6.96 -1.48
C ASN A 159 16.86 5.73 -0.59
N GLY A 160 16.57 4.54 -1.13
CA GLY A 160 16.74 3.28 -0.44
C GLY A 160 18.21 2.92 -0.14
N GLU A 161 19.16 3.38 -0.94
CA GLU A 161 20.59 3.06 -0.78
C GLU A 161 21.18 3.66 0.50
N ALA A 162 20.75 4.86 0.88
CA ALA A 162 21.14 5.44 2.16
C ALA A 162 20.23 4.96 3.30
N PHE A 163 18.94 4.77 3.04
CA PHE A 163 17.95 4.49 4.08
C PHE A 163 17.99 3.05 4.60
N PHE A 164 17.89 2.05 3.72
CA PHE A 164 17.72 0.66 4.14
C PHE A 164 18.91 0.10 4.92
N PRO A 165 20.18 0.32 4.53
CA PRO A 165 21.31 -0.17 5.30
C PRO A 165 21.33 0.37 6.73
N ARG A 166 21.01 1.67 6.91
CA ARG A 166 20.99 2.32 8.23
C ARG A 166 19.86 1.79 9.12
N VAL A 167 18.69 1.54 8.55
CA VAL A 167 17.56 0.94 9.27
C VAL A 167 17.86 -0.51 9.67
N PHE A 168 18.38 -1.31 8.75
CA PHE A 168 18.68 -2.72 9.03
C PHE A 168 19.80 -2.88 10.05
N GLU A 169 20.87 -2.09 9.94
CA GLU A 169 21.95 -2.05 10.93
C GLU A 169 21.41 -1.68 12.33
N ALA A 170 20.51 -0.70 12.40
CA ALA A 170 19.88 -0.32 13.66
C ALA A 170 19.06 -1.47 14.27
N ILE A 171 18.25 -2.16 13.47
CA ILE A 171 17.45 -3.32 13.94
C ILE A 171 18.36 -4.48 14.37
N GLU A 172 19.47 -4.70 13.67
CA GLU A 172 20.47 -5.71 14.01
C GLU A 172 21.19 -5.40 15.33
N GLN A 173 21.40 -4.13 15.63
CA GLN A 173 22.01 -3.66 16.88
C GLN A 173 21.02 -3.49 18.04
N ALA A 174 19.72 -3.60 17.77
CA ALA A 174 18.66 -3.40 18.76
C ALA A 174 18.79 -4.35 19.95
N ARG A 175 18.55 -3.83 21.15
CA ARG A 175 18.71 -4.53 22.44
C ARG A 175 17.41 -4.71 23.21
N HIS A 176 16.48 -3.77 23.09
CA HIS A 176 15.28 -3.69 23.92
C HIS A 176 14.00 -3.67 23.08
N GLU A 177 13.92 -2.79 22.08
CA GLU A 177 12.69 -2.58 21.32
C GLU A 177 12.92 -2.09 19.89
N VAL A 178 12.08 -2.56 18.97
CA VAL A 178 11.92 -2.02 17.62
C VAL A 178 10.44 -1.71 17.40
N LEU A 179 10.11 -0.44 17.17
CA LEU A 179 8.80 0.01 16.73
C LEU A 179 8.87 0.39 15.25
N LEU A 180 8.02 -0.21 14.43
CA LEU A 180 7.95 0.03 12.99
C LEU A 180 6.52 0.45 12.59
N GLU A 181 6.39 1.57 11.92
CA GLU A 181 5.17 1.98 11.20
C GLU A 181 5.47 2.16 9.73
N THR A 182 4.65 1.60 8.84
CA THR A 182 4.78 1.85 7.40
C THR A 182 3.47 1.64 6.64
N PHE A 183 3.36 2.29 5.48
CA PHE A 183 2.21 2.13 4.60
C PHE A 183 2.34 0.86 3.73
N ILE A 184 3.52 0.62 3.15
CA ILE A 184 3.76 -0.50 2.23
C ILE A 184 4.98 -1.32 2.69
N ILE A 185 4.79 -2.63 2.72
CA ILE A 185 5.84 -3.64 2.64
C ILE A 185 5.56 -4.50 1.40
N PHE A 186 6.55 -4.61 0.51
CA PHE A 186 6.54 -5.57 -0.59
C PHE A 186 7.36 -6.80 -0.24
N GLU A 187 6.90 -8.00 -0.64
CA GLU A 187 7.68 -9.25 -0.49
C GLU A 187 8.78 -9.40 -1.54
N ASP A 188 9.53 -8.33 -1.78
CA ASP A 188 10.73 -8.35 -2.60
C ASP A 188 11.99 -8.45 -1.72
N LYS A 189 13.17 -8.30 -2.32
CA LYS A 189 14.45 -8.38 -1.61
C LYS A 189 14.54 -7.43 -0.39
N VAL A 190 13.90 -6.25 -0.43
CA VAL A 190 13.92 -5.29 0.69
C VAL A 190 13.00 -5.77 1.79
N GLY A 191 11.78 -6.20 1.47
CA GLY A 191 10.86 -6.73 2.48
C GLY A 191 11.31 -8.05 3.08
N GLN A 192 11.99 -8.92 2.31
CA GLN A 192 12.62 -10.13 2.85
C GLN A 192 13.78 -9.78 3.79
N ARG A 193 14.63 -8.81 3.42
CA ARG A 193 15.72 -8.36 4.29
C ARG A 193 15.20 -7.72 5.58
N LEU A 194 14.11 -6.93 5.49
CA LEU A 194 13.42 -6.40 6.66
C LEU A 194 12.94 -7.55 7.56
N LYS A 195 12.25 -8.55 6.99
CA LYS A 195 11.78 -9.71 7.73
C LYS A 195 12.90 -10.43 8.45
N GLU A 196 14.01 -10.71 7.75
CA GLU A 196 15.19 -11.35 8.35
C GLU A 196 15.73 -10.55 9.53
N ALA A 197 15.83 -9.22 9.40
CA ALA A 197 16.29 -8.35 10.48
C ALA A 197 15.34 -8.37 11.69
N LEU A 198 14.02 -8.32 11.46
CA LEU A 198 13.02 -8.38 12.53
C LEU A 198 12.99 -9.76 13.21
N LEU A 199 13.09 -10.84 12.45
CA LEU A 199 13.20 -12.21 12.99
C LEU A 199 14.45 -12.37 13.85
N ALA A 200 15.59 -11.88 13.37
CA ALA A 200 16.85 -11.92 14.11
C ALA A 200 16.77 -11.08 15.39
N ALA A 201 16.11 -9.92 15.38
CA ALA A 201 15.89 -9.11 16.58
C ALA A 201 15.01 -9.84 17.60
N ALA A 202 13.87 -10.37 17.15
CA ALA A 202 12.95 -11.12 18.01
C ALA A 202 13.61 -12.38 18.61
N ALA A 203 14.43 -13.09 17.83
CA ALA A 203 15.20 -14.24 18.31
C ALA A 203 16.20 -13.89 19.43
N ARG A 204 16.69 -12.64 19.48
CA ARG A 204 17.53 -12.12 20.59
C ARG A 204 16.72 -11.67 21.81
N GLY A 205 15.39 -11.78 21.77
CA GLY A 205 14.49 -11.31 22.83
C GLY A 205 14.13 -9.83 22.76
N VAL A 206 14.47 -9.15 21.66
CA VAL A 206 14.07 -7.75 21.42
C VAL A 206 12.56 -7.70 21.18
N ARG A 207 11.86 -6.76 21.83
CA ARG A 207 10.43 -6.54 21.58
C ARG A 207 10.24 -5.89 20.21
N VAL A 208 9.57 -6.57 19.29
CA VAL A 208 9.31 -6.03 17.94
C VAL A 208 7.81 -5.80 17.74
N GLU A 209 7.41 -4.54 17.58
CA GLU A 209 6.05 -4.13 17.20
C GLU A 209 6.07 -3.50 15.81
N ALA A 210 5.33 -4.10 14.88
CA ALA A 210 5.22 -3.60 13.51
C ALA A 210 3.75 -3.30 13.19
N THR A 211 3.43 -2.03 12.91
CA THR A 211 2.11 -1.60 12.46
C THR A 211 2.17 -1.25 10.98
N VAL A 212 1.44 -2.00 10.16
CA VAL A 212 1.39 -1.83 8.71
C VAL A 212 0.01 -1.43 8.25
N ASP A 213 -0.08 -0.66 7.17
CA ASP A 213 -1.37 -0.29 6.61
C ASP A 213 -2.06 -1.46 5.89
N GLY A 214 -3.32 -1.72 6.24
CA GLY A 214 -4.15 -2.80 5.69
C GLY A 214 -4.68 -2.57 4.26
N TYR A 215 -4.29 -1.49 3.59
CA TYR A 215 -4.53 -1.27 2.15
C TYR A 215 -3.21 -1.38 1.37
N GLY A 216 -2.15 -0.71 1.85
CA GLY A 216 -0.83 -0.71 1.22
C GLY A 216 -0.06 -2.02 1.35
N THR A 217 -0.16 -2.69 2.50
CA THR A 217 0.56 -3.95 2.82
C THR A 217 -0.35 -5.19 2.74
N ALA A 218 -1.47 -5.06 2.05
CA ALA A 218 -2.52 -6.07 2.09
C ALA A 218 -2.32 -7.26 1.14
N ASP A 219 -1.23 -7.24 0.37
CA ASP A 219 -0.81 -8.35 -0.51
C ASP A 219 0.37 -9.14 0.11
N LEU A 220 0.70 -8.88 1.38
CA LEU A 220 1.67 -9.66 2.16
C LEU A 220 1.15 -11.10 2.31
N GLY A 221 2.00 -12.05 1.96
CA GLY A 221 1.75 -13.48 1.96
C GLY A 221 1.59 -14.05 3.37
N GLU A 222 0.72 -15.05 3.49
CA GLU A 222 0.43 -15.69 4.78
C GLU A 222 1.68 -16.30 5.42
N ARG A 223 2.63 -16.79 4.61
CA ARG A 223 3.90 -17.35 5.09
C ARG A 223 4.79 -16.28 5.74
N TYR A 224 4.88 -15.09 5.13
CA TYR A 224 5.67 -13.99 5.68
C TYR A 224 5.13 -13.56 7.05
N VAL A 225 3.82 -13.41 7.15
CA VAL A 225 3.13 -13.08 8.41
C VAL A 225 3.31 -14.18 9.46
N ALA A 226 3.12 -15.44 9.07
CA ALA A 226 3.22 -16.57 9.97
C ALA A 226 4.63 -16.74 10.55
N GLU A 227 5.67 -16.55 9.75
CA GLU A 227 7.07 -16.63 10.21
C GLU A 227 7.40 -15.51 11.21
N LEU A 228 6.95 -14.27 10.96
CA LEU A 228 7.09 -13.16 11.90
C LEU A 228 6.37 -13.43 13.22
N ALA A 229 5.10 -13.86 13.14
CA ALA A 229 4.30 -14.16 14.32
C ALA A 229 4.89 -15.32 15.14
N ALA A 230 5.40 -16.36 14.49
CA ALA A 230 6.04 -17.50 15.15
C ALA A 230 7.33 -17.11 15.90
N ALA A 231 8.05 -16.10 15.43
CA ALA A 231 9.24 -15.57 16.10
C ALA A 231 8.92 -14.59 17.24
N GLY A 232 7.65 -14.30 17.50
CA GLY A 232 7.24 -13.35 18.54
C GLY A 232 7.20 -11.88 18.08
N VAL A 233 7.25 -11.62 16.76
CA VAL A 233 7.03 -10.27 16.22
C VAL A 233 5.54 -9.94 16.26
N ASN A 234 5.19 -8.84 16.90
CA ASN A 234 3.81 -8.37 16.99
C ASN A 234 3.46 -7.54 15.75
N LEU A 235 2.99 -8.22 14.70
CA LEU A 235 2.53 -7.58 13.47
C LEU A 235 1.04 -7.22 13.56
N ARG A 236 0.73 -5.94 13.33
CA ARG A 236 -0.62 -5.38 13.35
C ARG A 236 -0.95 -4.71 12.04
N MET A 237 -2.19 -4.88 11.60
CA MET A 237 -2.72 -4.18 10.45
C MET A 237 -3.62 -3.04 10.88
N PHE A 238 -3.37 -1.86 10.33
CA PHE A 238 -4.22 -0.68 10.47
C PHE A 238 -5.33 -0.70 9.42
N ASP A 239 -6.58 -0.69 9.87
CA ASP A 239 -7.82 -0.77 9.08
C ASP A 239 -7.75 -1.84 7.95
N PRO A 240 -7.60 -3.14 8.30
CA PRO A 240 -7.67 -4.22 7.33
C PRO A 240 -9.12 -4.40 6.84
N GLN A 241 -9.32 -4.44 5.51
CA GLN A 241 -10.64 -4.74 4.93
C GLN A 241 -10.54 -5.76 3.79
N PRO A 242 -11.52 -6.67 3.66
CA PRO A 242 -11.55 -7.61 2.55
C PRO A 242 -11.84 -6.91 1.23
N ARG A 243 -11.35 -7.46 0.12
CA ARG A 243 -11.73 -7.00 -1.23
C ARG A 243 -13.23 -7.29 -1.44
N ARG A 244 -14.01 -6.27 -1.80
CA ARG A 244 -15.40 -6.41 -2.28
C ARG A 244 -15.40 -6.21 -3.79
N LEU A 245 -15.90 -7.18 -4.55
CA LEU A 245 -15.89 -7.17 -6.02
C LEU A 245 -14.47 -6.93 -6.60
N GLY A 246 -13.43 -7.43 -5.94
CA GLY A 246 -12.03 -7.25 -6.36
C GLY A 246 -11.40 -5.91 -5.97
N LEU A 247 -12.17 -4.96 -5.41
CA LEU A 247 -11.72 -3.64 -5.01
C LEU A 247 -11.70 -3.50 -3.48
N ARG A 248 -10.73 -2.75 -2.95
CA ARG A 248 -10.73 -2.33 -1.54
C ARG A 248 -11.43 -0.97 -1.46
N THR A 249 -12.46 -0.87 -0.63
CA THR A 249 -13.35 0.30 -0.56
C THR A 249 -12.92 1.31 0.51
N ASN A 250 -12.00 0.94 1.39
CA ASN A 250 -11.46 1.78 2.46
C ASN A 250 -10.26 2.63 2.01
N LEU A 251 -10.51 3.51 1.03
CA LEU A 251 -9.51 4.38 0.40
C LEU A 251 -9.06 5.55 1.28
N PHE A 252 -9.82 5.88 2.33
CA PHE A 252 -9.64 7.08 3.12
C PHE A 252 -9.07 6.76 4.51
N ARG A 253 -8.37 7.73 5.10
CA ARG A 253 -7.88 7.70 6.48
C ARG A 253 -6.88 6.57 6.75
N ARG A 254 -5.93 6.39 5.83
CA ARG A 254 -4.89 5.35 5.88
C ARG A 254 -3.76 5.70 6.84
N LEU A 255 -3.07 4.68 7.35
CA LEU A 255 -1.79 4.86 8.03
C LEU A 255 -0.72 5.17 6.99
N HIS A 256 -0.33 6.42 6.88
CA HIS A 256 0.66 6.85 5.90
C HIS A 256 1.97 7.32 6.56
N ARG A 257 2.13 7.13 7.87
CA ARG A 257 3.40 7.33 8.58
C ARG A 257 4.43 6.26 8.17
N LYS A 258 5.70 6.66 8.10
CA LYS A 258 6.84 5.76 7.95
C LYS A 258 7.82 6.09 9.07
N LEU A 259 7.71 5.37 10.17
CA LEU A 259 8.49 5.57 11.38
C LEU A 259 9.22 4.30 11.74
N VAL A 260 10.48 4.41 12.13
CA VAL A 260 11.21 3.32 12.79
C VAL A 260 11.83 3.89 14.05
N VAL A 261 11.62 3.27 15.20
CA VAL A 261 12.25 3.65 16.47
C VAL A 261 12.93 2.43 17.03
N VAL A 262 14.22 2.55 17.31
CA VAL A 262 15.05 1.48 17.87
C VAL A 262 15.56 1.92 19.24
N ASP A 263 15.24 1.12 20.25
CA ASP A 263 15.63 1.26 21.65
C ASP A 263 15.30 2.64 22.28
N GLY A 264 14.43 3.43 21.66
CA GLY A 264 14.18 4.83 22.06
C GLY A 264 15.36 5.78 21.83
N GLU A 265 16.44 5.33 21.17
CA GLU A 265 17.68 6.10 20.98
C GLU A 265 17.88 6.60 19.55
N LEU A 266 17.40 5.82 18.56
CA LEU A 266 17.52 6.11 17.15
C LEU A 266 16.15 6.04 16.48
N GLY A 267 15.78 7.13 15.80
CA GLY A 267 14.52 7.26 15.08
C GLY A 267 14.75 7.48 13.59
N PHE A 268 13.84 6.99 12.75
CA PHE A 268 13.81 7.25 11.32
C PHE A 268 12.42 7.74 10.92
N ILE A 269 12.36 8.75 10.04
CA ILE A 269 11.11 9.29 9.50
C ILE A 269 11.28 9.79 8.07
N GLY A 270 10.29 9.55 7.20
CA GLY A 270 10.36 10.01 5.82
C GLY A 270 9.24 9.53 4.91
N GLY A 271 9.50 9.57 3.60
CA GLY A 271 8.58 9.13 2.55
C GLY A 271 8.76 7.66 2.11
N ILE A 272 9.89 7.05 2.47
CA ILE A 272 10.37 5.76 1.95
C ILE A 272 9.60 4.59 2.56
N ASN A 273 8.98 3.77 1.71
CA ASN A 273 8.37 2.49 2.10
C ASN A 273 9.37 1.32 1.98
N PHE A 274 9.03 0.15 2.50
CA PHE A 274 9.87 -1.04 2.38
C PHE A 274 9.58 -1.78 1.08
N GLY A 275 10.31 -1.38 0.04
CA GLY A 275 10.20 -1.94 -1.30
C GLY A 275 11.46 -1.69 -2.12
N ALA A 276 11.76 -2.62 -3.02
CA ALA A 276 12.87 -2.54 -3.95
C ALA A 276 12.73 -1.36 -4.92
N ASP A 277 11.52 -0.83 -5.11
CA ASP A 277 11.23 0.34 -5.93
C ASP A 277 11.88 1.64 -5.42
N HIS A 278 12.49 1.64 -4.23
CA HIS A 278 13.33 2.75 -3.75
C HIS A 278 14.83 2.57 -4.02
N LEU A 279 15.24 1.46 -4.63
CA LEU A 279 16.63 1.17 -5.01
C LEU A 279 16.86 1.45 -6.50
N ALA A 280 18.03 1.98 -6.86
CA ALA A 280 18.41 2.30 -8.24
C ALA A 280 18.42 1.07 -9.15
N ASP A 281 18.74 -0.10 -8.62
CA ASP A 281 18.76 -1.36 -9.37
C ASP A 281 17.36 -1.92 -9.68
N TYR A 282 16.29 -1.25 -9.22
CA TYR A 282 14.92 -1.47 -9.70
C TYR A 282 14.70 -0.95 -11.14
N GLY A 283 15.62 -0.12 -11.64
CA GLY A 283 15.60 0.43 -13.00
C GLY A 283 14.92 1.79 -13.10
N GLU A 284 14.34 2.10 -14.26
CA GLU A 284 13.78 3.43 -14.57
C GLU A 284 12.63 3.86 -13.65
N MET A 285 11.99 2.89 -13.00
CA MET A 285 10.89 3.11 -12.06
C MET A 285 11.35 3.29 -10.61
N ALA A 286 12.67 3.28 -10.34
CA ALA A 286 13.21 3.55 -9.02
C ALA A 286 12.77 4.94 -8.51
N LYS A 287 12.29 5.04 -7.29
CA LYS A 287 11.76 6.27 -6.72
C LYS A 287 12.88 7.13 -6.14
N GLN A 288 12.85 8.43 -6.48
CA GLN A 288 13.61 9.45 -5.78
C GLN A 288 12.85 9.89 -4.53
N ASP A 289 13.37 9.60 -3.34
CA ASP A 289 12.67 9.89 -2.07
C ASP A 289 13.65 10.22 -0.94
N TYR A 290 13.12 10.67 0.20
CA TYR A 290 13.89 11.23 1.32
C TYR A 290 13.38 10.72 2.66
N ALA A 291 14.32 10.48 3.56
CA ALA A 291 14.09 10.24 4.97
C ALA A 291 15.18 10.92 5.81
N VAL A 292 15.01 10.92 7.13
CA VAL A 292 16.04 11.35 8.07
C VAL A 292 16.23 10.32 9.17
N ALA A 293 17.48 10.17 9.62
CA ALA A 293 17.80 9.51 10.89
C ALA A 293 17.97 10.57 11.98
N LEU A 294 17.46 10.26 13.17
CA LEU A 294 17.31 11.18 14.29
C LEU A 294 17.88 10.57 15.56
N ARG A 295 18.67 11.34 16.30
CA ARG A 295 19.18 10.97 17.63
C ARG A 295 18.92 12.07 18.65
N GLY A 296 18.84 11.69 19.91
CA GLY A 296 18.60 12.61 21.03
C GLY A 296 17.12 12.76 21.37
N PRO A 297 16.73 13.83 22.07
CA PRO A 297 15.42 13.94 22.73
C PRO A 297 14.20 13.77 21.82
N ILE A 298 14.33 14.09 20.52
CA ILE A 298 13.26 13.94 19.53
C ILE A 298 12.77 12.50 19.38
N VAL A 299 13.63 11.50 19.64
CA VAL A 299 13.28 10.08 19.48
C VAL A 299 12.21 9.67 20.49
N ALA A 300 12.16 10.29 21.67
CA ALA A 300 11.11 10.07 22.65
C ALA A 300 9.73 10.52 22.14
N ASP A 301 9.67 11.58 21.31
CA ASP A 301 8.42 12.02 20.69
C ASP A 301 7.97 11.03 19.60
N LEU A 302 8.90 10.47 18.82
CA LEU A 302 8.61 9.41 17.84
C LEU A 302 8.13 8.13 18.54
N HIS A 303 8.83 7.71 19.60
CA HIS A 303 8.49 6.53 20.41
C HIS A 303 7.06 6.63 20.96
N ARG A 304 6.73 7.77 21.56
CA ARG A 304 5.38 8.09 22.04
C ARG A 304 4.35 8.03 20.91
N ALA A 305 4.64 8.65 19.76
CA ALA A 305 3.72 8.65 18.63
C ALA A 305 3.39 7.23 18.14
N CYS A 306 4.40 6.33 18.11
CA CYS A 306 4.19 4.92 17.77
C CYS A 306 3.37 4.20 18.85
N ARG A 307 3.68 4.42 20.12
CA ARG A 307 2.97 3.83 21.27
C ARG A 307 1.50 4.27 21.36
N ASP A 308 1.21 5.54 21.10
CA ASP A 308 -0.15 6.08 21.14
C ASP A 308 -1.04 5.45 20.07
N LEU A 309 -0.48 5.10 18.90
CA LEU A 309 -1.22 4.35 17.87
C LEU A 309 -1.61 2.94 18.36
N LEU A 310 -0.78 2.34 19.22
CA LEU A 310 -0.99 1.01 19.80
C LEU A 310 -1.93 1.00 21.02
N ALA A 311 -2.18 2.15 21.64
CA ALA A 311 -2.87 2.29 22.93
C ALA A 311 -4.32 1.76 22.97
N HIS A 312 -4.92 1.45 21.82
CA HIS A 312 -6.24 0.82 21.73
C HIS A 312 -6.21 -0.69 22.06
N ALA A 313 -5.03 -1.28 22.28
CA ALA A 313 -4.85 -2.64 22.77
C ALA A 313 -4.13 -2.60 24.13
N PRO A 314 -4.50 -3.48 25.09
CA PRO A 314 -3.76 -3.60 26.35
C PRO A 314 -2.34 -4.10 26.05
N GLU A 315 -1.38 -3.18 26.08
CA GLU A 315 0.03 -3.50 25.88
C GLU A 315 0.80 -3.56 27.18
N PRO A 316 1.79 -4.47 27.29
CA PRO A 316 2.78 -4.34 28.35
C PRO A 316 3.50 -2.99 28.26
N PRO A 317 4.00 -2.49 29.40
CA PRO A 317 4.86 -1.30 29.42
C PRO A 317 6.09 -1.53 28.54
N SER A 318 6.55 -0.48 27.87
CA SER A 318 7.74 -0.56 27.02
C SER A 318 8.96 -0.93 27.88
N PRO A 319 9.84 -1.84 27.43
CA PRO A 319 11.06 -2.18 28.13
C PRO A 319 12.14 -1.09 28.00
N VAL A 320 11.89 -0.07 27.17
CA VAL A 320 12.80 1.05 26.97
C VAL A 320 12.76 1.95 28.21
N PRO A 321 13.90 2.19 28.88
CA PRO A 321 13.95 3.10 30.02
C PRO A 321 13.64 4.55 29.56
N PRO A 322 13.23 5.44 30.48
CA PRO A 322 13.11 6.85 30.17
C PRO A 322 14.40 7.36 29.49
N PRO A 323 14.29 8.14 28.40
CA PRO A 323 15.44 8.55 27.61
C PRO A 323 16.46 9.26 28.51
N THR A 324 17.69 8.76 28.54
CA THR A 324 18.76 9.46 29.26
C THR A 324 19.13 10.71 28.45
N PRO A 325 18.98 11.92 28.99
CA PRO A 325 19.21 13.13 28.22
C PRO A 325 20.69 13.27 27.86
N ARG A 326 21.04 12.96 26.61
CA ARG A 326 22.40 13.16 26.08
C ARG A 326 22.35 14.23 25.01
N GLN A 327 23.24 15.22 25.08
CA GLN A 327 23.44 16.14 23.98
C GLN A 327 24.18 15.39 22.86
N VAL A 328 23.54 15.28 21.70
CA VAL A 328 24.07 14.50 20.56
C VAL A 328 24.26 15.37 19.31
N GLY A 329 23.63 16.55 19.26
CA GLY A 329 23.76 17.48 18.14
C GLY A 329 23.50 18.93 18.50
N SER A 330 23.21 19.74 17.48
CA SER A 330 22.95 21.18 17.57
C SER A 330 21.67 21.61 16.83
N SER A 331 20.90 20.65 16.31
CA SER A 331 19.72 20.91 15.48
C SER A 331 18.49 21.13 16.37
N ARG A 332 17.57 22.00 15.95
CA ARG A 332 16.25 22.15 16.61
C ARG A 332 15.21 21.42 15.79
N LEU A 333 14.62 20.37 16.38
CA LEU A 333 13.71 19.48 15.68
C LEU A 333 12.34 19.44 16.37
N ARG A 334 11.29 19.28 15.58
CA ARG A 334 9.93 19.06 16.08
C ARG A 334 9.21 18.01 15.25
N LEU A 335 8.67 16.99 15.92
CA LEU A 335 7.73 16.06 15.31
C LEU A 335 6.38 16.77 15.15
N VAL A 336 5.85 16.74 13.94
CA VAL A 336 4.54 17.30 13.59
C VAL A 336 3.71 16.16 13.01
N LEU A 337 2.67 15.80 13.75
CA LEU A 337 1.75 14.73 13.38
C LEU A 337 0.54 15.30 12.66
N ARG A 338 -0.09 14.46 11.84
CA ARG A 338 -1.46 14.67 11.39
C ARG A 338 -2.28 13.41 11.65
N ASP A 339 -3.46 13.56 12.25
CA ASP A 339 -4.41 12.49 12.53
C ASP A 339 -5.87 12.99 12.43
N ASN A 340 -6.83 12.15 12.80
CA ASN A 340 -8.26 12.48 12.71
C ASN A 340 -8.88 12.88 14.06
N ALA A 341 -8.07 13.02 15.11
CA ALA A 341 -8.48 13.35 16.47
C ALA A 341 -7.94 14.73 16.88
N ALA A 342 -6.74 14.77 17.45
CA ALA A 342 -6.15 15.96 18.08
C ALA A 342 -5.28 16.79 17.13
N HIS A 343 -4.73 16.19 16.06
CA HIS A 343 -3.77 16.82 15.16
C HIS A 343 -4.33 16.89 13.73
N ARG A 344 -5.46 17.57 13.54
CA ARG A 344 -6.20 17.49 12.25
C ARG A 344 -5.51 18.20 11.09
N ASN A 345 -4.72 19.24 11.39
CA ASN A 345 -4.16 20.16 10.42
C ASN A 345 -2.77 20.71 10.80
N ASP A 346 -2.13 20.21 11.86
CA ASP A 346 -0.85 20.73 12.39
C ASP A 346 0.25 20.80 11.29
N ILE A 347 0.33 19.82 10.38
CA ILE A 347 1.27 19.84 9.25
C ILE A 347 0.98 21.01 8.30
N GLU A 348 -0.28 21.22 7.91
CA GLU A 348 -0.66 22.34 7.03
C GLU A 348 -0.33 23.69 7.69
N GLU A 349 -0.60 23.82 8.98
CA GLU A 349 -0.32 25.05 9.74
C GLU A 349 1.17 25.40 9.75
N HIS A 350 2.06 24.43 9.98
CA HIS A 350 3.51 24.66 9.95
C HIS A 350 4.01 25.07 8.55
N TYR A 351 3.45 24.48 7.49
CA TYR A 351 3.74 24.97 6.14
C TYR A 351 3.28 26.41 5.97
N LEU A 352 2.04 26.75 6.35
CA LEU A 352 1.50 28.11 6.20
C LEU A 352 2.32 29.14 6.98
N GLU A 353 2.74 28.84 8.20
CA GLU A 353 3.63 29.70 9.00
C GLU A 353 4.95 29.95 8.28
N ALA A 354 5.61 28.89 7.82
CA ALA A 354 6.89 28.99 7.13
C ALA A 354 6.77 29.78 5.81
N LEU A 355 5.70 29.55 5.04
CA LEU A 355 5.39 30.28 3.80
C LEU A 355 5.13 31.78 4.05
N ARG A 356 4.48 32.13 5.16
CA ARG A 356 4.20 33.53 5.54
C ARG A 356 5.45 34.24 6.01
N SER A 357 6.34 33.56 6.74
CA SER A 357 7.58 34.14 7.25
C SER A 357 8.72 34.20 6.24
N ALA A 358 8.62 33.48 5.12
CA ALA A 358 9.68 33.38 4.11
C ALA A 358 10.12 34.75 3.58
N ARG A 359 11.45 34.96 3.49
CA ARG A 359 12.06 36.23 3.05
C ARG A 359 12.94 36.12 1.82
N GLN A 360 13.62 35.00 1.61
CA GLN A 360 14.65 34.83 0.59
C GLN A 360 14.28 33.75 -0.42
N ARG A 361 14.06 32.52 0.04
CA ARG A 361 13.82 31.36 -0.85
C ARG A 361 12.90 30.33 -0.23
N LEU A 362 12.20 29.62 -1.11
CA LEU A 362 11.34 28.49 -0.77
C LEU A 362 11.53 27.42 -1.84
N VAL A 363 11.85 26.19 -1.44
CA VAL A 363 11.91 25.05 -2.35
C VAL A 363 11.02 23.93 -1.81
N VAL A 364 10.11 23.43 -2.63
CA VAL A 364 9.23 22.31 -2.30
C VAL A 364 9.44 21.20 -3.32
N ALA A 365 9.87 20.03 -2.88
CA ALA A 365 9.90 18.82 -3.70
C ALA A 365 8.83 17.85 -3.21
N ASN A 366 7.76 17.69 -3.99
CA ASN A 366 6.62 16.86 -3.61
C ASN A 366 6.12 15.99 -4.76
N ALA A 367 5.81 14.74 -4.45
CA ALA A 367 5.29 13.75 -5.40
C ALA A 367 3.89 14.09 -5.88
N TYR A 368 2.98 14.34 -4.94
CA TYR A 368 1.57 14.64 -5.20
C TYR A 368 1.27 16.05 -4.74
N PHE A 369 1.24 16.98 -5.69
CA PHE A 369 1.00 18.39 -5.42
C PHE A 369 -0.37 18.80 -5.93
N PHE A 370 -1.34 18.76 -5.03
CA PHE A 370 -2.69 19.26 -5.24
C PHE A 370 -3.25 19.86 -3.94
N PRO A 371 -2.57 20.88 -3.37
CA PRO A 371 -2.88 21.31 -2.01
C PRO A 371 -4.14 22.16 -1.95
N GLY A 372 -4.66 22.34 -0.74
CA GLY A 372 -5.79 23.25 -0.47
C GLY A 372 -5.49 24.70 -0.87
N TYR A 373 -6.57 25.48 -1.00
CA TYR A 373 -6.50 26.88 -1.46
C TYR A 373 -5.59 27.77 -0.60
N ARG A 374 -5.55 27.54 0.73
CA ARG A 374 -4.73 28.32 1.66
C ARG A 374 -3.26 28.22 1.30
N LEU A 375 -2.75 27.00 1.09
CA LEU A 375 -1.36 26.75 0.72
C LEU A 375 -1.01 27.37 -0.64
N LEU A 376 -1.87 27.20 -1.64
CA LEU A 376 -1.68 27.80 -2.97
C LEU A 376 -1.61 29.33 -2.90
N ARG A 377 -2.46 29.95 -2.07
CA ARG A 377 -2.46 31.39 -1.88
C ARG A 377 -1.17 31.87 -1.21
N GLU A 378 -0.70 31.20 -0.16
CA GLU A 378 0.53 31.62 0.51
C GLU A 378 1.80 31.42 -0.34
N LEU A 379 1.83 30.39 -1.20
CA LEU A 379 2.90 30.22 -2.19
C LEU A 379 2.98 31.43 -3.14
N ARG A 380 1.83 31.89 -3.65
CA ARG A 380 1.76 33.08 -4.51
C ARG A 380 2.12 34.35 -3.76
N ASN A 381 1.62 34.50 -2.54
CA ASN A 381 1.95 35.66 -1.70
C ASN A 381 3.45 35.74 -1.44
N ALA A 382 4.11 34.61 -1.16
CA ALA A 382 5.56 34.56 -1.01
C ALA A 382 6.27 35.02 -2.29
N ALA A 383 5.89 34.49 -3.45
CA ALA A 383 6.48 34.89 -4.73
C ALA A 383 6.26 36.39 -5.03
N ARG A 384 5.07 36.92 -4.76
CA ARG A 384 4.74 38.37 -4.89
C ARG A 384 5.54 39.26 -3.94
N ARG A 385 5.94 38.76 -2.78
CA ARG A 385 6.85 39.46 -1.86
C ARG A 385 8.31 39.45 -2.33
N GLY A 386 8.62 38.81 -3.47
CA GLY A 386 9.97 38.68 -4.00
C GLY A 386 10.74 37.46 -3.50
N VAL A 387 10.09 36.55 -2.76
CA VAL A 387 10.72 35.28 -2.34
C VAL A 387 10.90 34.38 -3.57
N LYS A 388 12.09 33.80 -3.75
CA LYS A 388 12.33 32.84 -4.83
C LYS A 388 11.62 31.51 -4.52
N VAL A 389 10.45 31.30 -5.10
CA VAL A 389 9.66 30.07 -4.91
C VAL A 389 9.94 29.07 -6.02
N THR A 390 10.39 27.87 -5.67
CA THR A 390 10.70 26.78 -6.59
C THR A 390 9.95 25.50 -6.20
N LEU A 391 9.19 24.94 -7.14
CA LEU A 391 8.47 23.68 -6.99
C LEU A 391 9.13 22.61 -7.87
N ILE A 392 9.59 21.51 -7.28
CA ILE A 392 10.11 20.34 -7.97
C ILE A 392 9.05 19.24 -7.91
N MET A 393 8.33 19.06 -9.01
CA MET A 393 7.16 18.18 -9.12
C MET A 393 7.49 16.95 -9.94
N GLN A 394 6.64 15.93 -9.84
CA GLN A 394 6.82 14.69 -10.58
C GLN A 394 6.52 14.87 -12.08
N GLY A 395 7.53 14.73 -12.94
CA GLY A 395 7.40 14.79 -14.40
C GLY A 395 7.05 13.46 -15.04
N MET A 396 7.47 12.35 -14.44
CA MET A 396 7.08 10.98 -14.79
C MET A 396 6.37 10.34 -13.59
N PRO A 397 5.04 10.53 -13.45
CA PRO A 397 4.31 9.96 -12.35
C PRO A 397 3.95 8.51 -12.57
N ASP A 398 4.02 7.75 -11.48
CA ASP A 398 3.47 6.41 -11.33
C ASP A 398 1.95 6.38 -11.57
N MET A 399 1.24 7.50 -11.37
CA MET A 399 -0.18 7.65 -11.74
C MET A 399 -0.41 8.86 -12.67
N PRO A 400 -0.78 8.66 -13.96
CA PRO A 400 -0.97 9.75 -14.92
C PRO A 400 -1.98 10.83 -14.50
N ILE A 401 -3.02 10.47 -13.74
CA ILE A 401 -4.08 11.39 -13.29
C ILE A 401 -3.56 12.47 -12.34
N VAL A 402 -2.55 12.15 -11.52
CA VAL A 402 -1.92 13.09 -10.58
C VAL A 402 -1.25 14.22 -11.35
N ARG A 403 -0.53 13.88 -12.43
CA ARG A 403 0.09 14.86 -13.32
C ARG A 403 -0.94 15.84 -13.87
N LEU A 404 -2.09 15.32 -14.27
CA LEU A 404 -3.16 16.12 -14.83
C LEU A 404 -3.67 17.11 -13.79
N CYS A 405 -3.98 16.65 -12.57
CA CYS A 405 -4.44 17.49 -11.47
C CYS A 405 -3.43 18.58 -11.10
N SER A 406 -2.15 18.25 -10.92
CA SER A 406 -1.11 19.24 -10.59
C SER A 406 -0.95 20.30 -11.69
N ARG A 407 -0.99 19.89 -12.97
CA ARG A 407 -0.87 20.80 -14.12
C ARG A 407 -2.01 21.80 -14.25
N LEU A 408 -3.20 21.50 -13.72
CA LEU A 408 -4.31 22.48 -13.67
C LEU A 408 -3.97 23.69 -12.78
N LEU A 409 -3.08 23.52 -11.80
CA LEU A 409 -2.68 24.56 -10.86
C LEU A 409 -1.46 25.37 -11.34
N TYR A 410 -0.68 24.85 -12.29
CA TYR A 410 0.60 25.48 -12.70
C TYR A 410 0.40 26.88 -13.28
N ASN A 411 -0.62 27.10 -14.11
CA ASN A 411 -0.91 28.43 -14.66
C ASN A 411 -1.14 29.47 -13.56
N TYR A 412 -1.81 29.08 -12.47
CA TYR A 412 -2.11 29.98 -11.36
C TYR A 412 -0.86 30.35 -10.54
N LEU A 413 0.13 29.46 -10.48
CA LEU A 413 1.38 29.67 -9.74
C LEU A 413 2.42 30.42 -10.59
N LEU A 414 2.62 30.00 -11.84
CA LEU A 414 3.61 30.59 -12.75
C LEU A 414 3.34 32.07 -13.03
N ARG A 415 2.07 32.51 -13.05
CA ARG A 415 1.69 33.92 -13.27
C ARG A 415 2.21 34.87 -12.20
N ASP A 416 2.51 34.39 -11.00
CA ASP A 416 2.98 35.21 -9.88
C ASP A 416 4.44 34.94 -9.53
N GLY A 417 5.21 34.36 -10.46
CA GLY A 417 6.67 34.21 -10.33
C GLY A 417 7.14 32.92 -9.65
N VAL A 418 6.24 31.97 -9.37
CA VAL A 418 6.64 30.62 -8.91
C VAL A 418 7.34 29.89 -10.05
N VAL A 419 8.51 29.31 -9.79
CA VAL A 419 9.25 28.48 -10.75
C VAL A 419 8.88 27.01 -10.55
N ILE A 420 8.55 26.30 -11.62
CA ILE A 420 8.17 24.88 -11.56
C ILE A 420 9.10 24.04 -12.43
N HIS A 421 9.65 22.99 -11.83
CA HIS A 421 10.50 21.98 -12.47
C HIS A 421 9.82 20.61 -12.40
N GLU A 422 9.67 19.92 -13.53
CA GLU A 422 9.19 18.54 -13.60
C GLU A 422 10.39 17.58 -13.62
N TYR A 423 10.55 16.73 -12.60
CA TYR A 423 11.60 15.70 -12.55
C TYR A 423 11.31 14.57 -13.55
N CYS A 424 12.26 14.32 -14.45
CA CYS A 424 12.07 13.46 -15.62
C CYS A 424 13.01 12.26 -15.70
N ARG A 425 13.83 11.99 -14.68
CA ARG A 425 14.75 10.85 -14.71
C ARG A 425 14.11 9.54 -14.25
N ARG A 426 13.32 9.61 -13.18
CA ARG A 426 12.59 8.49 -12.57
C ARG A 426 11.41 9.05 -11.76
N PRO A 427 10.51 8.25 -11.17
CA PRO A 427 9.44 8.78 -10.32
C PRO A 427 10.00 9.58 -9.12
N LEU A 428 9.57 10.83 -8.94
CA LEU A 428 9.84 11.62 -7.73
C LEU A 428 8.78 11.32 -6.68
N HIS A 429 9.18 10.72 -5.56
CA HIS A 429 8.32 10.43 -4.42
C HIS A 429 8.65 11.28 -3.18
N GLY A 430 9.52 12.30 -3.31
CA GLY A 430 9.88 13.16 -2.18
C GLY A 430 8.70 13.88 -1.52
N LYS A 431 8.83 14.15 -0.21
CA LYS A 431 7.92 14.99 0.59
C LYS A 431 8.75 15.94 1.46
N VAL A 432 9.50 16.81 0.81
CA VAL A 432 10.44 17.72 1.47
C VAL A 432 10.20 19.17 1.07
N ALA A 433 10.44 20.07 2.00
CA ALA A 433 10.46 21.50 1.71
C ALA A 433 11.50 22.21 2.57
N LEU A 434 11.93 23.38 2.10
CA LEU A 434 12.83 24.25 2.82
C LEU A 434 12.47 25.72 2.59
N VAL A 435 12.76 26.54 3.59
CA VAL A 435 12.51 27.98 3.63
C VAL A 435 13.76 28.68 4.15
N ASP A 436 14.17 29.71 3.44
CA ASP A 436 15.32 30.56 3.76
C ASP A 436 16.59 29.73 4.06
N SER A 437 17.30 30.02 5.15
CA SER A 437 18.59 29.40 5.46
C SER A 437 18.55 28.29 6.51
N GLU A 438 17.47 28.14 7.27
CA GLU A 438 17.46 27.22 8.42
C GLU A 438 16.28 26.24 8.43
N TRP A 439 15.11 26.64 7.93
CA TRP A 439 13.90 25.84 8.07
C TRP A 439 13.80 24.79 6.98
N ALA A 440 13.57 23.54 7.34
CA ALA A 440 13.28 22.44 6.44
C ALA A 440 12.24 21.50 7.06
N THR A 441 11.61 20.67 6.23
CA THR A 441 10.75 19.58 6.68
C THR A 441 10.98 18.34 5.83
N VAL A 442 11.01 17.18 6.48
CA VAL A 442 11.04 15.85 5.86
C VAL A 442 10.00 14.98 6.54
N GLY A 443 9.25 14.20 5.78
CA GLY A 443 8.24 13.32 6.37
C GLY A 443 7.46 12.52 5.35
N SER A 444 6.28 12.07 5.74
CA SER A 444 5.42 11.23 4.91
C SER A 444 4.36 12.02 4.14
N SER A 445 4.09 13.28 4.53
CA SER A 445 2.93 14.03 4.05
C SER A 445 3.08 14.49 2.59
N ASN A 446 2.19 14.01 1.74
CA ASN A 446 1.98 14.62 0.43
C ASN A 446 1.22 15.94 0.56
N LEU A 447 1.39 16.85 -0.40
CA LEU A 447 0.64 18.11 -0.45
C LEU A 447 -0.63 17.95 -1.29
N ASP A 448 -1.48 17.00 -0.90
CA ASP A 448 -2.76 16.69 -1.51
C ASP A 448 -3.89 16.62 -0.46
N PRO A 449 -5.17 16.65 -0.88
CA PRO A 449 -6.27 16.78 0.05
C PRO A 449 -6.44 15.56 0.98
N LEU A 450 -6.10 14.35 0.52
CA LEU A 450 -6.20 13.12 1.33
C LEU A 450 -5.16 13.11 2.45
N SER A 451 -3.90 13.41 2.10
CA SER A 451 -2.80 13.50 3.07
C SER A 451 -3.06 14.58 4.12
N LEU A 452 -3.47 15.79 3.70
CA LEU A 452 -3.67 16.90 4.63
C LEU A 452 -4.97 16.82 5.45
N SER A 453 -5.99 16.10 4.96
CA SER A 453 -7.33 16.12 5.59
C SER A 453 -7.84 14.76 6.08
N LEU A 454 -7.21 13.63 5.76
CA LEU A 454 -7.74 12.30 6.09
C LEU A 454 -6.69 11.28 6.59
N ASN A 455 -5.51 11.17 5.98
CA ASN A 455 -4.51 10.15 6.33
C ASN A 455 -3.72 10.47 7.60
N LEU A 456 -3.24 9.44 8.30
CA LEU A 456 -2.30 9.64 9.39
C LEU A 456 -0.91 9.90 8.78
N GLU A 457 -0.36 11.08 9.04
CA GLU A 457 0.94 11.51 8.51
C GLU A 457 1.87 11.95 9.64
N ALA A 458 3.17 11.98 9.36
CA ALA A 458 4.17 12.49 10.29
C ALA A 458 5.30 13.17 9.52
N ASN A 459 5.67 14.37 9.96
CA ASN A 459 6.83 15.12 9.48
C ASN A 459 7.73 15.51 10.66
N VAL A 460 9.01 15.74 10.36
CA VAL A 460 9.89 16.47 11.26
C VAL A 460 10.22 17.81 10.63
N VAL A 461 9.92 18.87 11.38
CA VAL A 461 10.36 20.23 11.10
C VAL A 461 11.75 20.42 11.70
N ILE A 462 12.66 20.91 10.89
CA ILE A 462 14.09 21.00 11.14
C ILE A 462 14.48 22.48 11.06
N ARG A 463 15.13 23.01 12.10
CA ARG A 463 15.83 24.29 12.06
C ARG A 463 17.32 24.05 12.23
N ASP A 464 18.01 23.94 11.10
CA ASP A 464 19.44 23.66 11.02
C ASP A 464 19.99 24.19 9.68
N ALA A 465 20.94 25.13 9.77
CA ALA A 465 21.49 25.77 8.59
C ALA A 465 22.34 24.83 7.72
N ALA A 466 23.04 23.87 8.32
CA ALA A 466 23.87 22.92 7.59
C ALA A 466 22.99 21.90 6.85
N PHE A 467 22.00 21.34 7.53
CA PHE A 467 21.02 20.44 6.91
C PHE A 467 20.27 21.13 5.77
N ASN A 468 19.80 22.36 5.98
CA ASN A 468 19.08 23.13 4.97
C ASN A 468 19.95 23.37 3.73
N ARG A 469 21.22 23.76 3.90
CA ARG A 469 22.16 23.92 2.78
C ARG A 469 22.36 22.60 2.03
N GLN A 470 22.64 21.50 2.73
CA GLN A 470 22.82 20.18 2.12
C GLN A 470 21.61 19.78 1.27
N LEU A 471 20.40 19.92 1.82
CA LEU A 471 19.16 19.61 1.10
C LEU A 471 18.95 20.56 -0.09
N HIS A 472 19.27 21.85 0.07
CA HIS A 472 19.14 22.83 -1.01
C HIS A 472 20.06 22.52 -2.19
N ASP A 473 21.32 22.23 -1.92
CA ASP A 473 22.32 21.93 -2.94
C ASP A 473 21.91 20.68 -3.71
N HIS A 474 21.47 19.65 -3.00
CA HIS A 474 20.93 18.43 -3.60
C HIS A 474 19.71 18.70 -4.49
N LEU A 475 18.71 19.43 -4.01
CA LEU A 475 17.49 19.73 -4.79
C LEU A 475 17.78 20.65 -5.99
N THR A 476 18.74 21.57 -5.85
CA THR A 476 19.16 22.45 -6.93
C THR A 476 19.88 21.67 -8.02
N GLN A 477 20.80 20.78 -7.64
CA GLN A 477 21.46 19.87 -8.58
C GLN A 477 20.42 19.01 -9.31
N LEU A 478 19.45 18.46 -8.58
CA LEU A 478 18.38 17.64 -9.15
C LEU A 478 17.54 18.45 -10.15
N ALA A 479 17.18 19.70 -9.82
CA ALA A 479 16.45 20.60 -10.72
C ALA A 479 17.23 20.95 -11.98
N GLN A 480 18.56 21.17 -11.88
CA GLN A 480 19.41 21.54 -13.00
C GLN A 480 19.71 20.36 -13.94
N GLN A 481 19.98 19.19 -13.38
CA GLN A 481 20.48 18.04 -14.14
C GLN A 481 19.37 17.11 -14.63
N HIS A 482 18.24 17.05 -13.93
CA HIS A 482 17.25 15.98 -14.12
C HIS A 482 15.80 16.45 -14.25
N CYS A 483 15.56 17.76 -14.20
CA CYS A 483 14.22 18.32 -14.38
C CYS A 483 14.09 19.12 -15.68
N LYS A 484 12.84 19.23 -16.16
CA LYS A 484 12.44 20.16 -17.21
C LYS A 484 11.71 21.34 -16.60
N ALA A 485 12.16 22.56 -16.87
CA ALA A 485 11.45 23.76 -16.47
C ALA A 485 10.11 23.88 -17.22
N VAL A 486 9.06 24.26 -16.50
CA VAL A 486 7.74 24.47 -17.07
C VAL A 486 7.55 25.97 -17.36
N THR A 487 7.24 26.30 -18.61
CA THR A 487 7.03 27.70 -19.04
C THR A 487 5.55 28.03 -19.19
N LEU A 488 5.18 29.29 -18.92
CA LEU A 488 3.80 29.76 -19.03
C LEU A 488 3.24 29.58 -20.45
N GLN A 489 4.03 29.89 -21.48
CA GLN A 489 3.68 29.73 -22.90
C GLN A 489 3.32 28.28 -23.27
N ARG A 490 3.96 27.30 -22.64
CA ARG A 490 3.68 25.87 -22.87
C ARG A 490 2.35 25.43 -22.27
N ILE A 491 1.87 26.12 -21.23
CA ILE A 491 0.59 25.81 -20.57
C ILE A 491 -0.58 26.56 -21.22
N THR A 492 -0.36 27.78 -21.71
CA THR A 492 -1.42 28.60 -22.34
C THR A 492 -1.76 28.21 -23.77
N ARG A 493 -0.92 27.43 -24.48
CA ARG A 493 -1.25 26.90 -25.81
C ARG A 493 -2.43 25.89 -25.74
N GLY A 494 -3.61 26.31 -26.22
CA GLY A 494 -4.65 25.43 -26.77
C GLY A 494 -5.89 25.09 -25.92
N HIS A 495 -6.23 25.80 -24.84
CA HIS A 495 -7.14 25.22 -23.83
C HIS A 495 -8.12 26.18 -23.13
N TRP A 496 -8.87 26.99 -23.88
CA TRP A 496 -10.00 27.78 -23.33
C TRP A 496 -11.06 26.90 -22.66
N TRP A 497 -11.27 25.68 -23.17
CA TRP A 497 -12.17 24.66 -22.59
C TRP A 497 -11.76 24.15 -21.20
N ARG A 498 -10.53 24.41 -20.73
CA ARG A 498 -10.07 24.00 -19.38
C ARG A 498 -10.45 25.01 -18.29
N ALA A 499 -10.89 26.23 -18.63
CA ALA A 499 -11.26 27.24 -17.64
C ALA A 499 -12.38 26.78 -16.67
N PRO A 500 -13.46 26.10 -17.13
CA PRO A 500 -14.46 25.54 -16.24
C PRO A 500 -13.90 24.44 -15.32
N LEU A 501 -12.99 23.60 -15.84
CA LEU A 501 -12.35 22.53 -15.05
C LEU A 501 -11.45 23.11 -13.96
N ILE A 502 -10.70 24.17 -14.26
CA ILE A 502 -9.90 24.91 -13.28
C ILE A 502 -10.82 25.50 -12.21
N PHE A 503 -11.92 26.14 -12.58
CA PHE A 503 -12.92 26.68 -11.65
C PHE A 503 -13.50 25.60 -10.72
N LEU A 504 -13.93 24.45 -11.28
CA LEU A 504 -14.43 23.32 -10.51
C LEU A 504 -13.36 22.75 -9.56
N CYS A 505 -12.11 22.60 -10.02
CA CYS A 505 -11.01 22.15 -9.18
C CYS A 505 -10.74 23.12 -8.03
N PHE A 506 -10.78 24.43 -8.27
CA PHE A 506 -10.64 25.44 -7.21
C PHE A 506 -11.75 25.34 -6.17
N HIS A 507 -12.99 25.18 -6.61
CA HIS A 507 -14.14 25.08 -5.70
C HIS A 507 -14.08 23.78 -4.89
N PHE A 508 -13.75 22.66 -5.54
CA PHE A 508 -13.49 21.39 -4.88
C PHE A 508 -12.40 21.52 -3.81
N LEU A 509 -11.22 22.07 -4.14
CA LEU A 509 -10.12 22.25 -3.19
C LEU A 509 -10.44 23.17 -2.02
N ARG A 510 -11.25 24.21 -2.25
CA ARG A 510 -11.67 25.14 -1.19
C ARG A 510 -12.61 24.47 -0.19
N HIS A 511 -13.52 23.62 -0.67
CA HIS A 511 -14.56 23.01 0.15
C HIS A 511 -14.22 21.57 0.60
N PHE A 512 -13.18 20.94 0.04
CA PHE A 512 -12.80 19.56 0.36
C PHE A 512 -12.62 19.30 1.86
N PRO A 513 -11.92 20.14 2.66
CA PRO A 513 -11.78 19.88 4.10
C PRO A 513 -13.13 19.82 4.82
N ALA A 514 -14.06 20.69 4.46
CA ALA A 514 -15.42 20.68 5.01
C ALA A 514 -16.21 19.45 4.56
N LEU A 515 -16.13 19.08 3.27
CA LEU A 515 -16.77 17.90 2.71
C LEU A 515 -16.23 16.59 3.31
N ALA A 516 -14.91 16.51 3.49
CA ALA A 516 -14.25 15.37 4.12
C ALA A 516 -14.66 15.20 5.59
N GLY A 517 -14.93 16.31 6.28
CA GLY A 517 -15.49 16.32 7.64
C GLY A 517 -16.93 15.79 7.73
N LEU A 518 -17.70 15.80 6.64
CA LEU A 518 -19.07 15.26 6.56
C LEU A 518 -19.08 13.73 6.35
N LEU A 519 -17.97 13.12 5.95
CA LEU A 519 -17.89 11.67 5.77
C LEU A 519 -17.93 10.98 7.14
N PRO A 520 -18.75 9.90 7.31
CA PRO A 520 -18.85 9.18 8.56
C PRO A 520 -17.48 8.80 9.08
N ALA A 521 -17.19 9.17 10.33
CA ALA A 521 -15.92 8.82 10.94
C ALA A 521 -15.91 7.33 11.28
N HIS A 522 -15.45 6.50 10.34
CA HIS A 522 -15.06 5.15 10.70
C HIS A 522 -13.86 5.25 11.64
N SER A 523 -13.99 4.71 12.85
CA SER A 523 -12.87 4.54 13.76
C SER A 523 -11.99 3.42 13.20
N PRO A 524 -10.79 3.74 12.67
CA PRO A 524 -9.91 2.72 12.11
C PRO A 524 -9.52 1.74 13.22
N ARG A 525 -9.50 0.45 12.91
CA ARG A 525 -9.15 -0.61 13.86
C ARG A 525 -7.72 -1.05 13.63
N VAL A 526 -6.98 -1.27 14.72
CA VAL A 526 -5.68 -1.93 14.67
C VAL A 526 -5.91 -3.37 15.11
N GLU A 527 -5.79 -4.31 14.18
CA GLU A 527 -6.07 -5.73 14.44
C GLU A 527 -4.80 -6.58 14.27
N PRO A 528 -4.53 -7.56 15.15
CA PRO A 528 -3.45 -8.51 14.93
C PRO A 528 -3.73 -9.33 13.66
N VAL A 529 -2.71 -9.49 12.82
CA VAL A 529 -2.89 -10.18 11.53
C VAL A 529 -3.06 -11.68 11.79
N THR A 530 -4.30 -12.17 11.72
CA THR A 530 -4.57 -13.61 11.68
C THR A 530 -4.79 -14.04 10.22
N PRO A 531 -4.18 -15.14 9.76
CA PRO A 531 -4.30 -15.58 8.37
C PRO A 531 -5.75 -16.02 8.10
N ARG A 532 -6.52 -15.25 7.31
CA ARG A 532 -7.81 -15.66 6.67
C ARG A 532 -8.42 -14.55 5.78
N ALA A 533 -8.31 -14.68 4.45
CA ALA A 533 -9.25 -13.98 3.56
C ALA A 533 -9.47 -14.63 2.19
N LEU A 534 -8.49 -15.38 1.65
CA LEU A 534 -8.64 -16.03 0.34
C LEU A 534 -9.73 -17.12 0.33
N THR A 535 -10.15 -17.57 1.51
CA THR A 535 -11.21 -18.58 1.66
C THR A 535 -12.60 -17.95 1.57
N VAL A 536 -12.82 -16.72 2.02
CA VAL A 536 -14.18 -16.14 2.03
C VAL A 536 -14.59 -15.62 0.66
N PHE A 537 -13.68 -14.95 -0.08
CA PHE A 537 -13.95 -14.47 -1.44
C PHE A 537 -14.31 -15.61 -2.41
N PHE A 538 -13.59 -16.73 -2.30
CA PHE A 538 -13.83 -17.91 -3.13
C PHE A 538 -15.19 -18.57 -2.82
N PHE A 539 -15.58 -18.59 -1.55
CA PHE A 539 -16.85 -19.16 -1.09
C PHE A 539 -18.07 -18.28 -1.44
N CYS A 540 -17.90 -16.99 -1.74
CA CYS A 540 -18.99 -16.11 -2.17
C CYS A 540 -19.07 -15.98 -3.71
N LEU A 541 -17.94 -15.88 -4.42
CA LEU A 541 -17.92 -15.67 -5.86
C LEU A 541 -18.46 -16.88 -6.64
N VAL A 542 -18.05 -18.09 -6.26
CA VAL A 542 -18.46 -19.32 -6.95
C VAL A 542 -19.98 -19.52 -6.88
N PRO A 543 -20.64 -19.46 -5.71
CA PRO A 543 -22.11 -19.57 -5.64
C PRO A 543 -22.84 -18.48 -6.41
N VAL A 544 -22.34 -17.23 -6.43
CA VAL A 544 -22.96 -16.13 -7.18
C VAL A 544 -22.87 -16.37 -8.70
N LEU A 545 -21.71 -16.79 -9.21
CA LEU A 545 -21.56 -17.11 -10.63
C LEU A 545 -22.40 -18.33 -11.04
N LEU A 546 -22.49 -19.34 -10.17
CA LEU A 546 -23.37 -20.50 -10.38
C LEU A 546 -24.86 -20.09 -10.39
N PHE A 547 -25.27 -19.19 -9.50
CA PHE A 547 -26.64 -18.66 -9.47
C PHE A 547 -26.98 -17.86 -10.73
N LEU A 548 -26.06 -17.01 -11.22
CA LEU A 548 -26.26 -16.26 -12.46
C LEU A 548 -26.33 -17.19 -13.69
N LEU A 549 -25.54 -18.27 -13.72
CA LEU A 549 -25.60 -19.29 -14.77
C LEU A 549 -26.97 -20.01 -14.78
N VAL A 550 -27.46 -20.42 -13.61
CA VAL A 550 -28.74 -21.14 -13.44
C VAL A 550 -29.95 -20.24 -13.71
N LYS A 551 -29.92 -18.97 -13.30
CA LYS A 551 -31.04 -18.03 -13.45
C LYS A 551 -31.32 -17.65 -14.91
N ASN A 552 -30.29 -17.60 -15.74
CA ASN A 552 -30.43 -17.18 -17.14
C ASN A 552 -30.79 -18.33 -18.09
N MET A 553 -31.04 -19.53 -17.56
CA MET A 553 -31.45 -20.69 -18.35
C MET A 553 -32.97 -20.89 -18.30
N ASP A 554 -33.55 -21.18 -19.46
CA ASP A 554 -34.92 -21.67 -19.58
C ASP A 554 -34.95 -23.18 -19.27
N TRP A 555 -35.31 -23.53 -18.03
CA TRP A 555 -35.33 -24.91 -17.57
C TRP A 555 -36.42 -25.75 -18.24
N ASP A 556 -37.50 -25.12 -18.71
CA ASP A 556 -38.59 -25.83 -19.40
C ASP A 556 -38.12 -26.29 -20.79
N GLU A 557 -37.33 -25.49 -21.50
CA GLU A 557 -36.68 -25.91 -22.74
C GLU A 557 -35.69 -27.06 -22.53
N VAL A 558 -34.89 -27.02 -21.47
CA VAL A 558 -33.91 -28.09 -21.16
C VAL A 558 -34.60 -29.42 -20.85
N VAL A 559 -35.62 -29.40 -19.99
CA VAL A 559 -36.37 -30.61 -19.62
C VAL A 559 -37.09 -31.18 -20.83
N ARG A 560 -37.75 -30.33 -21.63
CA ARG A 560 -38.42 -30.76 -22.87
C ARG A 560 -37.44 -31.39 -23.85
N ALA A 561 -36.29 -30.75 -24.10
CA ALA A 561 -35.26 -31.28 -25.00
C ALA A 561 -34.72 -32.64 -24.53
N LEU A 562 -34.41 -32.80 -23.25
CA LEU A 562 -33.91 -34.08 -22.72
C LEU A 562 -34.97 -35.17 -22.72
N SER A 563 -36.23 -34.84 -22.44
CA SER A 563 -37.35 -35.79 -22.44
C SER A 563 -37.69 -36.33 -23.84
N ALA A 564 -37.27 -35.63 -24.89
CA ALA A 564 -37.50 -36.02 -26.27
C ALA A 564 -36.53 -37.12 -26.77
N TYR A 565 -35.44 -37.40 -26.03
CA TYR A 565 -34.43 -38.40 -26.42
C TYR A 565 -34.67 -39.75 -25.75
N SER A 566 -34.31 -40.82 -26.47
CA SER A 566 -34.33 -42.18 -25.92
C SER A 566 -33.29 -42.37 -24.80
N ALA A 567 -33.56 -43.29 -23.86
CA ALA A 567 -32.61 -43.61 -22.80
C ALA A 567 -31.24 -44.10 -23.33
N GLY A 568 -31.23 -44.82 -24.45
CA GLY A 568 -29.99 -45.28 -25.10
C GLY A 568 -29.13 -44.13 -25.64
N THR A 569 -29.77 -43.15 -26.27
CA THR A 569 -29.11 -41.93 -26.78
C THR A 569 -28.47 -41.12 -25.64
N LEU A 570 -29.22 -40.92 -24.55
CA LEU A 570 -28.72 -40.20 -23.37
C LEU A 570 -27.57 -40.95 -22.68
N ALA A 571 -27.65 -42.29 -22.59
CA ALA A 571 -26.59 -43.11 -22.01
C ALA A 571 -25.29 -43.05 -22.82
N LEU A 572 -25.38 -43.11 -24.16
CA LEU A 572 -24.23 -42.97 -25.04
C LEU A 572 -23.62 -41.56 -24.96
N GLY A 573 -24.45 -40.52 -24.92
CA GLY A 573 -24.00 -39.14 -24.70
C GLY A 573 -23.30 -38.95 -23.35
N LEU A 574 -23.83 -39.55 -22.29
CA LEU A 574 -23.20 -39.53 -20.96
C LEU A 574 -21.85 -40.28 -20.97
N ALA A 575 -21.77 -41.42 -21.63
CA ALA A 575 -20.53 -42.18 -21.77
C ALA A 575 -19.45 -41.36 -22.50
N ALA A 576 -19.81 -40.68 -23.59
CA ALA A 576 -18.91 -39.77 -24.30
C ALA A 576 -18.45 -38.61 -23.40
N CYS A 577 -19.35 -38.03 -22.60
CA CYS A 577 -19.02 -36.99 -21.63
C CYS A 577 -18.00 -37.47 -20.60
N VAL A 578 -18.27 -38.61 -19.95
CA VAL A 578 -17.38 -39.20 -18.93
C VAL A 578 -16.00 -39.52 -19.52
N ALA A 579 -15.95 -40.11 -20.72
CA ALA A 579 -14.70 -40.39 -21.41
C ALA A 579 -13.91 -39.10 -21.73
N SER A 580 -14.59 -38.02 -22.11
CA SER A 580 -13.95 -36.73 -22.39
C SER A 580 -13.37 -36.10 -21.12
N TYR A 581 -14.13 -36.07 -20.02
CA TYR A 581 -13.62 -35.54 -18.74
C TYR A 581 -12.50 -36.41 -18.16
N ALA A 582 -12.52 -37.73 -18.37
CA ALA A 582 -11.39 -38.60 -18.03
C ALA A 582 -10.15 -38.24 -18.86
N THR A 583 -10.33 -37.94 -20.15
CA THR A 583 -9.26 -37.48 -21.04
C THR A 583 -8.68 -36.13 -20.57
N TYR A 584 -9.52 -35.18 -20.14
CA TYR A 584 -9.06 -33.93 -19.52
C TYR A 584 -8.24 -34.18 -18.24
N CYS A 585 -8.64 -35.13 -17.40
CA CYS A 585 -7.88 -35.48 -16.21
C CYS A 585 -6.48 -36.02 -16.55
N CYS A 586 -6.34 -36.71 -17.67
CA CYS A 586 -5.04 -37.16 -18.16
C CYS A 586 -4.09 -36.01 -18.58
N PHE A 587 -4.59 -34.83 -18.91
CA PHE A 587 -3.72 -33.70 -19.31
C PHE A 587 -2.81 -33.27 -18.16
N ASP A 588 -3.37 -33.11 -16.96
CA ASP A 588 -2.59 -32.76 -15.78
C ASP A 588 -1.74 -33.94 -15.27
N LEU A 589 -2.10 -35.20 -15.57
CA LEU A 589 -1.23 -36.37 -15.30
C LEU A 589 0.00 -36.39 -16.22
N VAL A 590 -0.14 -35.93 -17.47
CA VAL A 590 1.01 -35.67 -18.35
C VAL A 590 1.85 -34.51 -17.80
N GLY A 591 1.21 -33.47 -17.25
CA GLY A 591 1.85 -32.38 -16.48
C GLY A 591 2.65 -32.86 -15.29
N ARG A 592 2.11 -33.83 -14.55
CA ARG A 592 2.81 -34.49 -13.46
C ARG A 592 4.10 -35.16 -13.93
N HIS A 593 4.04 -35.93 -15.01
CA HIS A 593 5.23 -36.63 -15.52
C HIS A 593 6.28 -35.65 -16.07
N TYR A 594 5.83 -34.53 -16.65
CA TYR A 594 6.70 -33.46 -17.14
C TYR A 594 7.46 -32.72 -16.05
N THR A 595 6.78 -32.45 -14.94
CA THR A 595 7.32 -31.68 -13.80
C THR A 595 7.96 -32.56 -12.72
N ASP A 596 7.85 -33.88 -12.86
CA ASP A 596 8.29 -34.88 -11.88
C ASP A 596 7.77 -34.64 -10.45
N HIS A 597 6.61 -34.01 -10.32
CA HIS A 597 6.05 -33.69 -9.01
C HIS A 597 5.45 -34.93 -8.34
N LYS A 598 5.57 -35.03 -7.01
CA LYS A 598 5.26 -36.26 -6.26
C LYS A 598 3.77 -36.53 -5.97
N LEU A 599 2.86 -35.63 -6.33
CA LEU A 599 1.43 -35.83 -6.05
C LEU A 599 0.86 -37.10 -6.71
N PRO A 600 0.22 -38.01 -5.96
CA PRO A 600 -0.31 -39.27 -6.50
C PRO A 600 -1.54 -39.03 -7.38
N ALA A 601 -1.75 -39.91 -8.38
CA ALA A 601 -2.74 -39.69 -9.44
C ALA A 601 -4.17 -39.60 -8.90
N TRP A 602 -4.47 -40.33 -7.82
CA TRP A 602 -5.75 -40.27 -7.14
C TRP A 602 -6.05 -38.91 -6.46
N GLN A 603 -5.02 -38.09 -6.21
CA GLN A 603 -5.18 -36.71 -5.74
C GLN A 603 -5.25 -35.71 -6.91
N THR A 604 -4.49 -35.95 -7.98
CA THR A 604 -4.51 -35.10 -9.19
C THR A 604 -5.86 -35.18 -9.90
N PHE A 605 -6.41 -36.39 -10.08
CA PHE A 605 -7.59 -36.62 -10.91
C PHE A 605 -8.84 -35.82 -10.45
N PRO A 606 -9.25 -35.83 -9.16
CA PRO A 606 -10.40 -35.05 -8.72
C PRO A 606 -10.20 -33.54 -8.81
N VAL A 607 -8.96 -33.07 -8.61
CA VAL A 607 -8.60 -31.64 -8.75
C VAL A 607 -8.76 -31.20 -10.20
N THR A 608 -8.19 -31.96 -11.14
CA THR A 608 -8.26 -31.66 -12.57
C THR A 608 -9.69 -31.69 -13.08
N PHE A 609 -10.50 -32.69 -12.66
CA PHE A 609 -11.92 -32.75 -12.97
C PHE A 609 -12.66 -31.48 -12.55
N VAL A 610 -12.47 -31.04 -11.30
CA VAL A 610 -13.06 -29.78 -10.79
C VAL A 610 -12.59 -28.58 -11.60
N CYS A 611 -11.29 -28.45 -11.87
CA CYS A 611 -10.77 -27.34 -12.64
C CYS A 611 -11.36 -27.27 -14.06
N TYR A 612 -11.49 -28.39 -14.77
CA TYR A 612 -12.05 -28.40 -16.12
C TYR A 612 -13.57 -28.15 -16.15
N ALA A 613 -14.33 -28.75 -15.24
CA ALA A 613 -15.77 -28.50 -15.13
C ALA A 613 -16.06 -27.01 -14.87
N PHE A 614 -15.27 -26.37 -14.00
CA PHE A 614 -15.37 -24.94 -13.76
C PHE A 614 -14.84 -24.09 -14.93
N ASN A 615 -13.78 -24.53 -15.62
CA ASN A 615 -13.20 -23.81 -16.76
C ASN A 615 -14.20 -23.67 -17.91
N LEU A 616 -14.88 -24.76 -18.25
CA LEU A 616 -15.86 -24.81 -19.34
C LEU A 616 -17.09 -23.94 -19.07
N ASN A 617 -17.42 -23.67 -17.80
CA ASN A 617 -18.61 -22.92 -17.40
C ASN A 617 -18.33 -21.47 -16.97
N LEU A 618 -17.23 -21.22 -16.24
CA LEU A 618 -16.95 -19.93 -15.56
C LEU A 618 -15.72 -19.19 -16.12
N SER A 619 -15.24 -19.58 -17.32
CA SER A 619 -14.03 -19.10 -18.01
C SER A 619 -12.69 -19.68 -17.53
N SER A 620 -11.68 -19.51 -18.39
CA SER A 620 -10.29 -19.89 -18.15
C SER A 620 -9.65 -19.18 -16.97
N TRP A 621 -10.05 -17.96 -16.64
CA TRP A 621 -9.50 -17.22 -15.50
C TRP A 621 -9.94 -17.82 -14.17
N VAL A 622 -11.24 -18.07 -14.00
CA VAL A 622 -11.81 -18.55 -12.72
C VAL A 622 -11.64 -20.06 -12.57
N GLY A 623 -12.09 -20.84 -13.57
CA GLY A 623 -12.05 -22.31 -13.50
C GLY A 623 -10.73 -22.91 -13.95
N GLY A 624 -10.06 -22.29 -14.92
CA GLY A 624 -8.79 -22.79 -15.44
C GLY A 624 -7.57 -22.46 -14.57
N ILE A 625 -7.36 -21.17 -14.30
CA ILE A 625 -6.16 -20.64 -13.64
C ILE A 625 -6.35 -20.61 -12.11
N ALA A 626 -7.34 -19.88 -11.60
CA ALA A 626 -7.49 -19.65 -10.17
C ALA A 626 -7.76 -20.94 -9.37
N MET A 627 -8.64 -21.82 -9.86
CA MET A 627 -8.91 -23.12 -9.23
C MET A 627 -7.67 -24.02 -9.18
N ARG A 628 -6.87 -24.09 -10.25
CA ARG A 628 -5.64 -24.90 -10.28
C ARG A 628 -4.63 -24.39 -9.27
N TYR A 629 -4.33 -23.08 -9.25
CA TYR A 629 -3.46 -22.51 -8.21
C TYR A 629 -3.98 -22.79 -6.82
N ARG A 630 -5.28 -22.60 -6.55
CA ARG A 630 -5.84 -22.84 -5.22
C ARG A 630 -5.73 -24.30 -4.77
N LEU A 631 -6.17 -25.23 -5.61
CA LEU A 631 -6.28 -26.64 -5.24
C LEU A 631 -4.91 -27.31 -5.21
N TYR A 632 -4.03 -27.02 -6.17
CA TYR A 632 -2.67 -27.59 -6.19
C TYR A 632 -1.75 -26.98 -5.14
N SER A 633 -1.79 -25.66 -4.90
CA SER A 633 -0.97 -25.07 -3.82
C SER A 633 -1.37 -25.61 -2.45
N ARG A 634 -2.63 -26.00 -2.26
CA ARG A 634 -3.08 -26.69 -1.03
C ARG A 634 -2.60 -28.13 -0.90
N LEU A 635 -2.31 -28.78 -2.03
CA LEU A 635 -1.66 -30.09 -2.05
C LEU A 635 -0.13 -29.97 -1.96
N GLY A 636 0.42 -28.76 -1.83
CA GLY A 636 1.85 -28.54 -1.60
C GLY A 636 2.68 -28.33 -2.86
N LEU A 637 2.07 -28.09 -4.03
CA LEU A 637 2.80 -27.67 -5.23
C LEU A 637 3.16 -26.19 -5.18
N ASP A 638 4.38 -25.87 -5.58
CA ASP A 638 4.87 -24.51 -5.76
C ASP A 638 4.29 -23.84 -7.03
N VAL A 639 4.26 -22.51 -7.02
CA VAL A 639 3.65 -21.71 -8.10
C VAL A 639 4.27 -22.03 -9.47
N PRO A 640 5.60 -22.09 -9.66
CA PRO A 640 6.21 -22.47 -10.93
C PRO A 640 5.75 -23.82 -11.48
N THR A 641 5.73 -24.87 -10.65
CA THR A 641 5.25 -26.20 -11.04
C THR A 641 3.80 -26.15 -11.50
N ILE A 642 2.93 -25.44 -10.78
CA ILE A 642 1.53 -25.27 -11.18
C ILE A 642 1.41 -24.53 -12.52
N THR A 643 2.22 -23.48 -12.73
CA THR A 643 2.27 -22.75 -13.99
C THR A 643 2.67 -23.67 -15.15
N GLN A 644 3.65 -24.55 -14.95
CA GLN A 644 4.10 -25.50 -15.97
C GLN A 644 3.02 -26.54 -16.28
N VAL A 645 2.39 -27.14 -15.26
CA VAL A 645 1.27 -28.09 -15.45
C VAL A 645 0.13 -27.44 -16.23
N LEU A 646 -0.30 -26.24 -15.82
CA LEU A 646 -1.32 -25.47 -16.53
C LEU A 646 -0.94 -25.18 -17.99
N SER A 647 0.30 -24.72 -18.23
CA SER A 647 0.78 -24.38 -19.58
C SER A 647 0.81 -25.61 -20.48
N LEU A 648 1.24 -26.75 -19.93
CA LEU A 648 1.29 -28.02 -20.64
C LEU A 648 -0.12 -28.54 -20.97
N SER A 649 -1.07 -28.41 -20.04
CA SER A 649 -2.46 -28.79 -20.27
C SER A 649 -3.15 -27.92 -21.33
N LEU A 650 -2.84 -26.61 -21.36
CA LEU A 650 -3.30 -25.71 -22.43
C LEU A 650 -2.71 -26.10 -23.79
N MET A 651 -1.40 -26.36 -23.83
CA MET A 651 -0.72 -26.80 -25.05
C MET A 651 -1.27 -28.13 -25.56
N THR A 652 -1.54 -29.09 -24.67
CA THR A 652 -2.16 -30.39 -25.00
C THR A 652 -3.52 -30.22 -25.70
N ASN A 653 -4.38 -29.36 -25.13
CA ASN A 653 -5.69 -29.08 -25.71
C ASN A 653 -5.61 -28.47 -27.11
N TRP A 654 -4.74 -27.47 -27.29
CA TRP A 654 -4.62 -26.73 -28.55
C TRP A 654 -3.85 -27.50 -29.62
N LEU A 655 -2.85 -28.30 -29.27
CA LEU A 655 -2.16 -29.16 -30.24
C LEU A 655 -3.11 -30.22 -30.83
N GLY A 656 -3.93 -30.85 -29.98
CA GLY A 656 -4.96 -31.79 -30.45
C GLY A 656 -6.01 -31.10 -31.32
N TYR A 657 -6.44 -29.89 -30.94
CA TYR A 657 -7.30 -29.04 -31.76
C TYR A 657 -6.69 -28.78 -33.14
N MET A 658 -5.44 -28.29 -33.17
CA MET A 658 -4.76 -27.87 -34.40
C MET A 658 -4.60 -29.03 -35.38
N LEU A 659 -4.20 -30.21 -34.90
CA LEU A 659 -4.05 -31.36 -35.79
C LEU A 659 -5.40 -31.85 -36.31
N LEU A 660 -6.41 -31.93 -35.43
CA LEU A 660 -7.75 -32.41 -35.81
C LEU A 660 -8.46 -31.45 -36.77
N ALA A 661 -8.49 -30.16 -36.44
CA ALA A 661 -9.02 -29.10 -37.30
C ALA A 661 -8.21 -29.02 -38.60
N GLY A 662 -6.89 -29.15 -38.51
CA GLY A 662 -5.99 -29.20 -39.65
C GLY A 662 -6.38 -30.27 -40.67
N CYS A 663 -6.56 -31.52 -40.21
CA CYS A 663 -6.97 -32.63 -41.06
C CYS A 663 -8.38 -32.43 -41.63
N VAL A 664 -9.35 -32.05 -40.79
CA VAL A 664 -10.76 -31.87 -41.21
C VAL A 664 -10.89 -30.78 -42.28
N PHE A 665 -10.17 -29.67 -42.11
CA PHE A 665 -10.19 -28.55 -43.05
C PHE A 665 -9.36 -28.82 -44.32
N ALA A 666 -8.20 -29.47 -44.20
CA ALA A 666 -7.35 -29.79 -45.34
C ALA A 666 -8.00 -30.80 -46.31
N LEU A 667 -8.74 -31.77 -45.75
CA LEU A 667 -9.47 -32.80 -46.50
C LEU A 667 -10.85 -32.32 -47.01
N ARG A 668 -11.23 -31.05 -46.76
CA ARG A 668 -12.52 -30.46 -47.14
C ARG A 668 -13.74 -31.26 -46.64
N LEU A 669 -13.68 -31.73 -45.40
CA LEU A 669 -14.78 -32.51 -44.78
C LEU A 669 -15.92 -31.63 -44.23
N VAL A 670 -15.86 -30.32 -44.47
CA VAL A 670 -16.86 -29.33 -44.02
C VAL A 670 -17.38 -28.58 -45.23
N GLU A 671 -18.67 -28.69 -45.48
CA GLU A 671 -19.38 -27.91 -46.49
C GLU A 671 -19.69 -26.52 -45.91
N LEU A 672 -19.26 -25.46 -46.61
CA LEU A 672 -19.52 -24.09 -46.22
C LEU A 672 -20.60 -23.46 -47.12
N PRO A 673 -21.53 -22.65 -46.58
CA PRO A 673 -22.47 -21.89 -47.40
C PRO A 673 -21.75 -20.96 -48.39
N GLU A 674 -22.33 -20.76 -49.58
CA GLU A 674 -21.74 -19.93 -50.65
C GLU A 674 -21.46 -18.46 -50.23
N ASN A 675 -22.18 -17.96 -49.22
CA ASN A 675 -22.05 -16.60 -48.70
C ASN A 675 -21.05 -16.45 -47.55
N TRP A 676 -20.30 -17.52 -47.20
CA TRP A 676 -19.33 -17.47 -46.11
C TRP A 676 -18.05 -16.72 -46.53
N LYS A 677 -17.59 -15.77 -45.70
CA LYS A 677 -16.46 -14.88 -46.02
C LYS A 677 -15.13 -15.61 -46.27
N ILE A 678 -14.94 -16.78 -45.66
CA ILE A 678 -13.77 -17.63 -45.87
C ILE A 678 -14.23 -18.76 -46.79
N GLY A 679 -13.91 -18.67 -48.08
CA GLY A 679 -14.24 -19.74 -49.03
C GLY A 679 -13.52 -21.05 -48.72
N GLU A 680 -13.94 -22.14 -49.33
CA GLU A 680 -13.40 -23.49 -49.11
C GLU A 680 -11.87 -23.56 -49.25
N THR A 681 -11.32 -22.88 -50.26
CA THR A 681 -9.86 -22.78 -50.48
C THR A 681 -9.14 -22.12 -49.30
N GLY A 682 -9.75 -21.09 -48.71
CA GLY A 682 -9.20 -20.40 -47.55
C GLY A 682 -9.18 -21.29 -46.30
N LEU A 683 -10.28 -22.02 -46.05
CA LEU A 683 -10.35 -22.97 -44.95
C LEU A 683 -9.35 -24.12 -45.14
N GLN A 684 -9.17 -24.61 -46.38
CA GLN A 684 -8.19 -25.64 -46.70
C GLN A 684 -6.75 -25.20 -46.44
N VAL A 685 -6.37 -23.97 -46.83
CA VAL A 685 -5.04 -23.41 -46.57
C VAL A 685 -4.79 -23.31 -45.05
N ILE A 686 -5.78 -22.83 -44.29
CA ILE A 686 -5.71 -22.83 -42.82
C ILE A 686 -5.49 -24.26 -42.31
N GLY A 687 -6.22 -25.23 -42.84
CA GLY A 687 -6.06 -26.65 -42.50
C GLY A 687 -4.62 -27.15 -42.67
N VAL A 688 -4.03 -26.93 -43.84
CA VAL A 688 -2.64 -27.32 -44.15
C VAL A 688 -1.65 -26.64 -43.20
N VAL A 689 -1.83 -25.36 -42.90
CA VAL A 689 -0.97 -24.62 -41.96
C VAL A 689 -1.05 -25.22 -40.54
N LEU A 690 -2.26 -25.55 -40.06
CA LEU A 690 -2.43 -26.14 -38.73
C LEU A 690 -1.79 -27.53 -38.61
N VAL A 691 -1.88 -28.35 -39.66
CA VAL A 691 -1.17 -29.64 -39.74
C VAL A 691 0.33 -29.42 -39.73
N ALA A 692 0.85 -28.50 -40.55
CA ALA A 692 2.27 -28.20 -40.64
C ALA A 692 2.84 -27.71 -39.29
N LEU A 693 2.12 -26.85 -38.57
CA LEU A 693 2.52 -26.38 -37.23
C LEU A 693 2.56 -27.54 -36.21
N SER A 694 1.57 -28.43 -36.26
CA SER A 694 1.50 -29.60 -35.37
C SER A 694 2.65 -30.59 -35.64
N LEU A 695 2.94 -30.85 -36.92
CA LEU A 695 4.08 -31.67 -37.33
C LEU A 695 5.43 -31.00 -36.99
N GLY A 696 5.51 -29.67 -37.14
CA GLY A 696 6.68 -28.88 -36.75
C GLY A 696 6.98 -28.98 -35.25
N TYR A 697 5.94 -28.98 -34.40
CA TYR A 697 6.09 -29.22 -32.96
C TYR A 697 6.63 -30.63 -32.66
N LEU A 698 6.11 -31.67 -33.30
CA LEU A 698 6.60 -33.04 -33.15
C LEU A 698 8.05 -33.19 -33.64
N ALA A 699 8.39 -32.55 -34.77
CA ALA A 699 9.74 -32.51 -35.29
C ALA A 699 10.69 -31.79 -34.33
N ALA A 700 10.27 -30.68 -33.72
CA ALA A 700 11.03 -29.98 -32.69
C ALA A 700 11.28 -30.88 -31.46
N CYS A 701 10.27 -31.61 -31.00
CA CYS A 701 10.42 -32.56 -29.88
C CYS A 701 11.37 -33.73 -30.20
N ARG A 702 11.51 -34.11 -31.48
CA ARG A 702 12.38 -35.22 -31.91
C ARG A 702 13.81 -34.80 -32.24
N PHE A 703 14.00 -33.63 -32.87
CA PHE A 703 15.25 -33.25 -33.52
C PHE A 703 15.91 -31.99 -32.92
N ALA A 704 15.25 -31.25 -32.02
CA ALA A 704 15.86 -30.06 -31.42
C ALA A 704 17.09 -30.43 -30.57
N ARG A 705 18.25 -29.87 -30.94
CA ARG A 705 19.51 -29.98 -30.19
C ARG A 705 19.46 -29.20 -28.87
N ARG A 706 18.74 -28.08 -28.83
CA ARG A 706 18.52 -27.26 -27.63
C ARG A 706 17.09 -27.47 -27.12
N ARG A 707 16.96 -28.21 -26.03
CA ARG A 707 15.65 -28.60 -25.46
C ARG A 707 15.15 -27.65 -24.38
N THR A 708 16.00 -26.84 -23.77
CA THR A 708 15.64 -25.96 -22.66
C THR A 708 15.77 -24.50 -23.09
N TRP A 709 14.68 -23.77 -22.92
CA TRP A 709 14.54 -22.36 -23.27
C TRP A 709 14.19 -21.59 -22.01
N ARG A 710 15.01 -20.60 -21.66
CA ARG A 710 14.80 -19.76 -20.50
C ARG A 710 14.12 -18.47 -20.95
N ILE A 711 12.83 -18.33 -20.67
CA ILE A 711 12.06 -17.12 -20.95
C ILE A 711 11.73 -16.48 -19.60
N ARG A 712 12.38 -15.35 -19.28
CA ARG A 712 12.33 -14.71 -17.95
C ARG A 712 12.82 -15.65 -16.85
N GLN A 713 12.02 -15.88 -15.79
CA GLN A 713 12.32 -16.82 -14.69
C GLN A 713 11.79 -18.24 -14.93
N GLN A 714 11.17 -18.52 -16.08
CA GLN A 714 10.56 -19.81 -16.38
C GLN A 714 11.46 -20.62 -17.32
N GLU A 715 11.71 -21.88 -16.97
CA GLU A 715 12.39 -22.84 -17.83
C GLU A 715 11.33 -23.66 -18.58
N LEU A 716 11.28 -23.49 -19.90
CA LEU A 716 10.46 -24.26 -20.81
C LEU A 716 11.33 -25.37 -21.42
N THR A 717 11.03 -26.62 -21.07
CA THR A 717 11.73 -27.77 -21.63
C THR A 717 10.85 -28.46 -22.68
N LEU A 718 11.40 -28.74 -23.86
CA LEU A 718 10.65 -29.49 -24.88
C LEU A 718 10.40 -30.91 -24.38
N PRO A 719 9.15 -31.41 -24.43
CA PRO A 719 8.85 -32.78 -23.99
C PRO A 719 9.47 -33.81 -24.93
N SER A 720 9.55 -35.05 -24.45
CA SER A 720 9.99 -36.16 -25.30
C SER A 720 8.98 -36.41 -26.43
N LEU A 721 9.43 -36.92 -27.58
CA LEU A 721 8.53 -37.26 -28.69
C LEU A 721 7.38 -38.17 -28.26
N ARG A 722 7.66 -39.16 -27.39
CA ARG A 722 6.62 -40.08 -26.86
C ARG A 722 5.55 -39.32 -26.10
N MET A 723 5.96 -38.39 -25.25
CA MET A 723 5.04 -37.57 -24.47
C MET A 723 4.27 -36.58 -25.37
N ALA A 724 4.93 -35.95 -26.34
CA ALA A 724 4.29 -35.07 -27.32
C ALA A 724 3.22 -35.81 -28.16
N LEU A 725 3.48 -37.06 -28.57
CA LEU A 725 2.49 -37.90 -29.26
C LEU A 725 1.30 -38.23 -28.35
N VAL A 726 1.54 -38.52 -27.08
CA VAL A 726 0.45 -38.71 -26.09
C VAL A 726 -0.36 -37.42 -25.92
N GLN A 727 0.28 -36.25 -25.85
CA GLN A 727 -0.43 -34.96 -25.76
C GLN A 727 -1.34 -34.72 -26.95
N VAL A 728 -0.82 -34.90 -28.16
CA VAL A 728 -1.60 -34.75 -29.39
C VAL A 728 -2.77 -35.75 -29.42
N GLY A 729 -2.51 -37.01 -29.12
CA GLY A 729 -3.53 -38.06 -29.08
C GLY A 729 -4.64 -37.77 -28.06
N LEU A 730 -4.29 -37.39 -26.83
CA LEU A 730 -5.25 -37.02 -25.79
C LEU A 730 -6.07 -35.77 -26.18
N GLY A 731 -5.43 -34.76 -26.76
CA GLY A 731 -6.12 -33.58 -27.26
C GLY A 731 -7.11 -33.90 -28.38
N MET A 732 -6.70 -34.68 -29.38
CA MET A 732 -7.58 -35.11 -30.49
C MET A 732 -8.75 -35.95 -29.98
N LEU A 733 -8.49 -36.92 -29.10
CA LEU A 733 -9.51 -37.77 -28.51
C LEU A 733 -10.55 -36.93 -27.76
N ASN A 734 -10.12 -35.94 -26.99
CA ASN A 734 -11.04 -35.08 -26.26
C ASN A 734 -11.97 -34.28 -27.20
N TRP A 735 -11.43 -33.65 -28.25
CA TRP A 735 -12.25 -32.94 -29.24
C TRP A 735 -13.19 -33.85 -30.01
N ALA A 736 -12.74 -35.06 -30.35
CA ALA A 736 -13.56 -36.08 -30.99
C ALA A 736 -14.71 -36.55 -30.07
N LEU A 737 -14.47 -36.76 -28.78
CA LEU A 737 -15.50 -37.16 -27.82
C LEU A 737 -16.55 -36.06 -27.59
N MET A 738 -16.13 -34.79 -27.57
CA MET A 738 -17.08 -33.66 -27.53
C MET A 738 -17.98 -33.64 -28.78
N ALA A 739 -17.40 -33.82 -29.96
CA ALA A 739 -18.15 -33.89 -31.21
C ALA A 739 -19.07 -35.12 -31.26
N LEU A 740 -18.62 -36.26 -30.74
CA LEU A 740 -19.40 -37.50 -30.65
C LEU A 740 -20.66 -37.29 -29.82
N LEU A 741 -20.56 -36.55 -28.70
CA LEU A 741 -21.73 -36.23 -27.89
C LEU A 741 -22.77 -35.43 -28.68
N ILE A 742 -22.35 -34.39 -29.39
CA ILE A 742 -23.25 -33.58 -30.24
C ILE A 742 -23.84 -34.45 -31.36
N TYR A 743 -23.02 -35.28 -32.01
CA TYR A 743 -23.42 -36.18 -33.07
C TYR A 743 -24.51 -37.16 -32.63
N VAL A 744 -24.37 -37.74 -31.43
CA VAL A 744 -25.36 -38.67 -30.85
C VAL A 744 -26.69 -37.99 -30.57
N LEU A 745 -26.68 -36.69 -30.25
CA LEU A 745 -27.89 -35.91 -30.01
C LEU A 745 -28.53 -35.34 -31.28
N LEU A 746 -27.83 -35.39 -32.42
CA LEU A 746 -28.35 -34.98 -33.71
C LEU A 746 -29.12 -36.13 -34.39
N PRO A 747 -29.99 -35.82 -35.37
CA PRO A 747 -30.69 -36.85 -36.14
C PRO A 747 -29.71 -37.78 -36.90
N PRO A 748 -30.11 -39.04 -37.21
CA PRO A 748 -29.23 -40.05 -37.80
C PRO A 748 -28.59 -39.69 -39.14
N GLN A 749 -29.13 -38.69 -39.85
CA GLN A 749 -28.63 -38.23 -41.16
C GLN A 749 -27.40 -37.31 -41.04
N ALA A 750 -26.99 -36.94 -39.82
CA ALA A 750 -25.81 -36.10 -39.62
C ALA A 750 -24.53 -36.85 -40.06
N PHE A 751 -23.57 -36.11 -40.63
CA PHE A 751 -22.24 -36.62 -40.93
C PHE A 751 -21.25 -36.21 -39.84
N TYR A 752 -20.62 -37.19 -39.19
CA TYR A 752 -19.76 -36.94 -38.02
C TYR A 752 -18.61 -35.94 -38.29
N PRO A 753 -17.83 -36.05 -39.39
CA PRO A 753 -16.77 -35.08 -39.70
C PRO A 753 -17.28 -33.65 -39.83
N THR A 754 -18.50 -33.45 -40.33
CA THR A 754 -19.13 -32.12 -40.41
C THR A 754 -19.44 -31.59 -39.01
N VAL A 755 -20.04 -32.40 -38.14
CA VAL A 755 -20.31 -32.00 -36.73
C VAL A 755 -19.02 -31.63 -36.00
N LEU A 756 -17.97 -32.44 -36.19
CA LEU A 756 -16.65 -32.16 -35.65
C LEU A 756 -16.06 -30.85 -36.20
N GLY A 757 -16.10 -30.64 -37.51
CA GLY A 757 -15.60 -29.42 -38.14
C GLY A 757 -16.32 -28.17 -37.66
N ILE A 758 -17.64 -28.23 -37.53
CA ILE A 758 -18.48 -27.12 -37.03
C ILE A 758 -18.17 -26.83 -35.56
N LEU A 759 -18.00 -27.85 -34.72
CA LEU A 759 -17.58 -27.66 -33.32
C LEU A 759 -16.22 -26.95 -33.25
N LEU A 760 -15.27 -27.34 -34.10
CA LEU A 760 -13.94 -26.75 -34.14
C LEU A 760 -14.02 -25.26 -34.56
N ILE A 761 -14.76 -24.95 -35.64
CA ILE A 761 -15.02 -23.55 -36.08
C ILE A 761 -15.68 -22.74 -34.94
N SER A 762 -16.68 -23.31 -34.28
CA SER A 762 -17.41 -22.67 -33.18
C SER A 762 -16.49 -22.32 -32.01
N SER A 763 -15.52 -23.19 -31.70
CA SER A 763 -14.60 -22.96 -30.58
C SER A 763 -13.67 -21.76 -30.78
N ILE A 764 -13.18 -21.53 -32.01
CA ILE A 764 -12.39 -20.33 -32.34
C ILE A 764 -13.28 -19.08 -32.24
N ALA A 765 -14.50 -19.13 -32.78
CA ALA A 765 -15.44 -18.01 -32.68
C ALA A 765 -15.76 -17.66 -31.22
N GLY A 766 -15.89 -18.68 -30.35
CA GLY A 766 -16.09 -18.50 -28.91
C GLY A 766 -14.90 -17.83 -28.20
N VAL A 767 -13.66 -18.16 -28.61
CA VAL A 767 -12.46 -17.53 -28.07
C VAL A 767 -12.34 -16.06 -28.49
N VAL A 768 -12.65 -15.75 -29.76
CA VAL A 768 -12.58 -14.38 -30.31
C VAL A 768 -13.63 -13.46 -29.69
N THR A 769 -14.81 -13.98 -29.37
CA THR A 769 -15.93 -13.20 -28.81
C THR A 769 -15.86 -12.99 -27.29
N HIS A 770 -14.94 -13.67 -26.59
CA HIS A 770 -14.76 -13.59 -25.13
C HIS A 770 -16.04 -13.85 -24.31
N ILE A 771 -17.05 -14.51 -24.88
CA ILE A 771 -18.30 -14.83 -24.18
C ILE A 771 -18.09 -16.06 -23.27
N PRO A 772 -18.39 -15.97 -21.95
CA PRO A 772 -18.28 -17.10 -21.04
C PRO A 772 -19.12 -18.29 -21.50
N ALA A 773 -18.56 -19.50 -21.43
CA ALA A 773 -19.18 -20.75 -21.91
C ALA A 773 -19.58 -20.76 -23.42
N GLY A 774 -19.13 -19.78 -24.21
CA GLY A 774 -19.50 -19.68 -25.63
C GLY A 774 -20.99 -19.52 -25.87
N LEU A 775 -21.71 -18.92 -24.90
CA LEU A 775 -23.17 -18.75 -24.91
C LEU A 775 -23.67 -18.09 -26.20
N GLY A 776 -24.45 -18.83 -26.99
CA GLY A 776 -25.04 -18.37 -28.25
C GLY A 776 -24.13 -18.50 -29.48
N VAL A 777 -22.81 -18.61 -29.30
CA VAL A 777 -21.85 -18.71 -30.42
C VAL A 777 -21.85 -20.10 -31.04
N LEU A 778 -21.85 -21.15 -30.21
CA LEU A 778 -21.97 -22.53 -30.66
C LEU A 778 -23.28 -22.72 -31.44
N GLU A 779 -24.40 -22.24 -30.88
CA GLU A 779 -25.72 -22.32 -31.50
C GLU A 779 -25.79 -21.58 -32.81
N ALA A 780 -25.26 -20.35 -32.87
CA ALA A 780 -25.26 -19.55 -34.08
C ALA A 780 -24.47 -20.22 -35.21
N VAL A 781 -23.31 -20.80 -34.92
CA VAL A 781 -22.46 -21.45 -35.93
C VAL A 781 -23.08 -22.76 -36.43
N PHE A 782 -23.61 -23.60 -35.53
CA PHE A 782 -24.31 -24.83 -35.92
C PHE A 782 -25.58 -24.53 -36.74
N ILE A 783 -26.36 -23.52 -36.35
CA ILE A 783 -27.53 -23.10 -37.12
C ILE A 783 -27.08 -22.56 -38.48
N ALA A 784 -26.09 -21.68 -38.53
CA ALA A 784 -25.62 -21.08 -39.78
C ALA A 784 -25.14 -22.14 -40.80
N LEU A 785 -24.43 -23.17 -40.34
CA LEU A 785 -23.81 -24.18 -41.19
C LEU A 785 -24.70 -25.41 -41.47
N MET A 786 -25.70 -25.71 -40.62
CA MET A 786 -26.55 -26.91 -40.77
C MET A 786 -28.03 -26.64 -40.98
N GLN A 787 -28.50 -25.39 -40.95
CA GLN A 787 -29.93 -25.06 -41.15
C GLN A 787 -30.50 -25.49 -42.50
N HIS A 788 -29.65 -25.69 -43.51
CA HIS A 788 -30.07 -26.18 -44.83
C HIS A 788 -30.36 -27.69 -44.82
N GLN A 789 -29.78 -28.43 -43.87
CA GLN A 789 -29.93 -29.89 -43.74
C GLN A 789 -30.91 -30.29 -42.64
N PHE A 790 -31.04 -29.47 -41.59
CA PHE A 790 -31.88 -29.78 -40.42
C PHE A 790 -32.71 -28.58 -39.97
N ALA A 791 -33.91 -28.84 -39.47
CA ALA A 791 -34.75 -27.81 -38.89
C ALA A 791 -34.07 -27.14 -37.69
N LYS A 792 -34.17 -25.80 -37.62
CA LYS A 792 -33.56 -24.97 -36.57
C LYS A 792 -33.93 -25.43 -35.15
N GLY A 793 -35.18 -25.86 -34.94
CA GLY A 793 -35.65 -26.37 -33.64
C GLY A 793 -34.93 -27.65 -33.20
N THR A 794 -34.66 -28.57 -34.14
CA THR A 794 -33.94 -29.82 -33.88
C THR A 794 -32.47 -29.57 -33.53
N LEU A 795 -31.81 -28.65 -34.26
CA LEU A 795 -30.45 -28.23 -33.96
C LEU A 795 -30.37 -27.58 -32.57
N LEU A 796 -31.33 -26.72 -32.23
CA LEU A 796 -31.38 -26.07 -30.92
C LEU A 796 -31.59 -27.08 -29.78
N ALA A 797 -32.50 -28.05 -29.95
CA ALA A 797 -32.73 -29.11 -28.98
C ALA A 797 -31.47 -29.96 -28.71
N ALA A 798 -30.73 -30.34 -29.76
CA ALA A 798 -29.49 -31.09 -29.64
C ALA A 798 -28.40 -30.32 -28.88
N LEU A 799 -28.27 -29.01 -29.14
CA LEU A 799 -27.27 -28.17 -28.48
C LEU A 799 -27.64 -27.83 -27.03
N ILE A 800 -28.92 -27.69 -26.72
CA ILE A 800 -29.42 -27.59 -25.34
C ILE A 800 -29.13 -28.89 -24.58
N GLY A 801 -29.39 -30.05 -25.20
CA GLY A 801 -29.05 -31.35 -24.63
C GLY A 801 -27.54 -31.51 -24.39
N TYR A 802 -26.72 -31.09 -25.35
CA TYR A 802 -25.26 -31.06 -25.23
C TYR A 802 -24.81 -30.23 -24.02
N ARG A 803 -25.40 -29.03 -23.81
CA ARG A 803 -25.10 -28.21 -22.63
C ARG A 803 -25.48 -28.87 -21.33
N ALA A 804 -26.67 -29.45 -21.26
CA ALA A 804 -27.13 -30.12 -20.05
C ALA A 804 -26.20 -31.28 -19.65
N ILE A 805 -25.81 -32.12 -20.62
CA ILE A 805 -24.99 -33.31 -20.38
C ILE A 805 -23.51 -32.95 -20.20
N TYR A 806 -22.95 -32.03 -21.00
CA TYR A 806 -21.51 -31.81 -21.05
C TYR A 806 -21.00 -30.65 -20.17
N PHE A 807 -21.86 -29.66 -19.90
CA PHE A 807 -21.48 -28.48 -19.11
C PHE A 807 -22.08 -28.53 -17.70
N LEU A 808 -23.39 -28.73 -17.59
CA LEU A 808 -24.11 -28.55 -16.31
C LEU A 808 -24.00 -29.76 -15.40
N LEU A 809 -24.20 -30.97 -15.93
CA LEU A 809 -24.11 -32.19 -15.14
C LEU A 809 -22.71 -32.39 -14.52
N PRO A 810 -21.60 -32.29 -15.27
CA PRO A 810 -20.26 -32.34 -14.70
C PRO A 810 -19.98 -31.21 -13.71
N LEU A 811 -20.52 -30.00 -13.93
CA LEU A 811 -20.38 -28.89 -12.99
C LEU A 811 -21.06 -29.17 -11.65
N ALA A 812 -22.27 -29.76 -11.68
CA ALA A 812 -22.99 -30.16 -10.47
C ALA A 812 -22.18 -31.19 -9.67
N VAL A 813 -21.66 -32.21 -10.34
CA VAL A 813 -20.77 -33.22 -9.73
C VAL A 813 -19.49 -32.57 -9.20
N ALA A 814 -18.87 -31.68 -9.97
CA ALA A 814 -17.66 -30.97 -9.58
C ALA A 814 -17.86 -30.07 -8.35
N CYS A 815 -19.02 -29.45 -8.19
CA CYS A 815 -19.34 -28.68 -6.98
C CYS A 815 -19.34 -29.57 -5.74
N VAL A 816 -19.92 -30.77 -5.83
CA VAL A 816 -19.91 -31.75 -4.73
C VAL A 816 -18.48 -32.22 -4.45
N VAL A 817 -17.73 -32.60 -5.48
CA VAL A 817 -16.33 -33.04 -5.35
C VAL A 817 -15.46 -31.94 -4.75
N TYR A 818 -15.63 -30.70 -5.19
CA TYR A 818 -14.93 -29.52 -4.65
C TYR A 818 -15.18 -29.36 -3.14
N LEU A 819 -16.44 -29.45 -2.69
CA LEU A 819 -16.79 -29.38 -1.27
C LEU A 819 -16.16 -30.51 -0.45
N VAL A 820 -16.09 -31.72 -1.01
CA VAL A 820 -15.43 -32.88 -0.38
C VAL A 820 -13.92 -32.66 -0.27
N LEU A 821 -13.27 -32.17 -1.32
CA LEU A 821 -11.84 -31.84 -1.32
C LEU A 821 -11.52 -30.75 -0.28
N GLU A 822 -12.34 -29.70 -0.21
CA GLU A 822 -12.22 -28.64 0.80
C GLU A 822 -12.39 -29.17 2.23
N ARG A 823 -13.34 -30.10 2.47
CA ARG A 823 -13.56 -30.71 3.79
C ARG A 823 -12.42 -31.65 4.20
N ARG A 824 -11.90 -32.46 3.29
CA ARG A 824 -10.79 -33.40 3.58
C ARG A 824 -9.48 -32.67 3.89
N ALA A 825 -9.15 -31.60 3.18
CA ALA A 825 -7.96 -30.79 3.44
C ALA A 825 -7.94 -30.17 4.85
N ARG A 826 -9.10 -29.82 5.42
CA ARG A 826 -9.20 -29.35 6.82
C ARG A 826 -8.94 -30.45 7.86
N ARG A 827 -9.17 -31.72 7.49
CA ARG A 827 -8.99 -32.88 8.38
C ARG A 827 -7.52 -33.32 8.45
N LEU A 828 -6.81 -33.33 7.32
CA LEU A 828 -5.36 -33.60 7.28
C LEU A 828 -4.56 -32.58 8.10
N ARG A 829 -4.92 -31.29 8.00
CA ARG A 829 -4.37 -30.21 8.85
C ARG A 829 -4.57 -30.41 10.36
N ARG A 830 -5.58 -31.18 10.79
CA ARG A 830 -5.81 -31.52 12.21
C ARG A 830 -5.03 -32.74 12.67
N VAL A 831 -4.60 -33.60 11.73
CA VAL A 831 -3.82 -34.81 12.01
C VAL A 831 -2.33 -34.46 12.06
N ASP A 832 -1.82 -33.72 11.07
CA ASP A 832 -0.43 -33.21 11.10
C ASP A 832 -0.16 -32.34 12.34
N TRP A 833 -1.13 -31.51 12.74
CA TRP A 833 -1.03 -30.70 13.97
C TRP A 833 -0.98 -31.53 15.27
N ARG A 834 -1.52 -32.75 15.27
CA ARG A 834 -1.47 -33.67 16.43
C ARG A 834 -0.21 -34.53 16.42
N GLU A 835 0.26 -34.94 15.24
CA GLU A 835 1.52 -35.69 15.09
C GLU A 835 2.76 -34.83 15.37
N ASP A 836 2.79 -33.56 14.93
CA ASP A 836 3.89 -32.62 15.25
C ASP A 836 3.95 -32.20 16.74
N LYS A 837 2.88 -32.48 17.52
CA LYS A 837 2.83 -32.22 18.97
C LYS A 837 3.17 -33.42 19.85
N GLY A 838 3.53 -34.57 19.28
CA GLY A 838 3.99 -35.73 20.05
C GLY A 838 2.97 -36.30 21.04
N GLU A 839 1.66 -36.19 20.77
CA GLU A 839 0.65 -36.87 21.59
C GLU A 839 0.49 -38.33 21.14
N PRO A 840 0.63 -39.33 22.04
CA PRO A 840 0.54 -40.73 21.66
C PRO A 840 -0.89 -41.09 21.23
N ALA A 841 -1.01 -41.77 20.10
CA ALA A 841 -2.27 -42.29 19.58
C ALA A 841 -2.87 -43.29 20.59
N GLN A 842 -3.95 -42.90 21.27
CA GLN A 842 -4.78 -43.85 22.02
C GLN A 842 -5.42 -44.84 21.04
N ALA A 843 -4.98 -46.09 21.13
CA ALA A 843 -5.60 -47.23 20.49
C ALA A 843 -7.05 -47.36 20.99
N LYS A 844 -8.01 -47.40 20.06
CA LYS A 844 -9.36 -47.91 20.34
C LYS A 844 -9.39 -49.38 19.95
N GLY A 845 -9.79 -50.21 20.91
CA GLY A 845 -10.04 -51.64 20.74
C GLY A 845 -11.32 -51.96 19.98
#